data_AF-A0A972HF06-F1
#
_entry.id   AF-A0A972HF06-F1
#
_cell.length_a   1.000
_cell.length_b   1.000
_cell.length_c   1.000
_cell.angle_alpha   90.00
_cell.angle_beta   90.00
_cell.angle_gamma   90.00
#
_symmetry.space_group_name_H-M   'P 1'
#
loop_
_entity.id
_entity.type
_entity.pdbx_description
1 polymer ?
#
loop_
_entity_poly.entity_id
_entity_poly.type
_entity_poly.pdbx_seq_one_letter_code
_entity_poly.pdbx_strand_id
1 'polypeptide(L)'
;MEKLLTTILGVVGSVGISAILFIGANMIFDLAPRHWKWFSALVGFLTTSTVFLILWANDLLLSPGTVTLIAITIGTVGGFALGMTSNRWLRFAYGAGAGMALGALAGSFSQNVFGILEDGTPVVWPARPDLQFGPLLGWTIGGALVGLAIWVLNSRQKPAYRSALFWGTVGWIVGAYMVPSLSSGTQSDAILAGTVLGFGIGALPGSKPLASALERNRVKEESRKYIFLAPAFLFIAVTLIIPTIRTLVLSLRDRRGDGFVGVENYKAIFANSNTFDLSDWRLFFTSRLFWIGAIIVLIGFVIARVRGKEIGTRIQGSPPSYATWFVGGLLLSAAALSVLRGTLFNNLWWVITVTLVATAMGLGIAVLADRAKYESAAKSIIFLPMAISFVGAGIIWRFMFQARQPTAAVPHGGQTGLLNALWVGLGELSASTWPKLIALTLVGAIAIGLTVLATKAFKDRAMGLAWSSTVALVPVVWFFYSLIVGIGGWANGRGEIILFIQNSPFNNLWLMLVLIWTQVGFTMIIFSAAIKAVPAELLEAAEVDGATESQSFWQITIPQIVPTIGVVVTTLIVLVMKVFDIVKVMTNGNFDTQVIANEMWQRAFTELNFGLGSALAVVLFIAVLPVIVLNVRRMQKAV
;
A
#
# COMPACT_ATOMS: atom_id res chain seq x y z
N MET A 1 -32.98 3.12 20.59
CA MET A 1 -32.35 3.41 21.89
C MET A 1 -31.43 2.29 22.35
N GLU A 2 -31.85 1.02 22.33
CA GLU A 2 -31.06 -0.11 22.85
C GLU A 2 -29.68 -0.32 22.18
N LYS A 3 -29.58 -0.19 20.85
CA LYS A 3 -28.29 -0.21 20.12
C LYS A 3 -27.35 0.95 20.49
N LEU A 4 -27.93 2.12 20.82
CA LEU A 4 -27.17 3.28 21.25
C LEU A 4 -26.66 3.09 22.68
N LEU A 5 -27.52 2.56 23.58
CA LEU A 5 -27.17 2.25 24.96
C LEU A 5 -26.07 1.18 25.03
N THR A 6 -26.18 0.10 24.27
CA THR A 6 -25.16 -0.96 24.19
C THR A 6 -23.83 -0.45 23.63
N THR A 7 -23.87 0.43 22.61
CA THR A 7 -22.66 1.07 22.07
C THR A 7 -22.01 1.98 23.12
N ILE A 8 -22.80 2.83 23.79
CA ILE A 8 -22.29 3.74 24.83
C ILE A 8 -21.73 2.95 26.01
N LEU A 9 -22.42 1.92 26.49
CA LEU A 9 -21.94 1.05 27.56
C LEU A 9 -20.67 0.29 27.14
N GLY A 10 -20.57 -0.14 25.88
CA GLY A 10 -19.35 -0.73 25.32
C GLY A 10 -18.18 0.24 25.27
N VAL A 11 -18.42 1.49 24.88
CA VAL A 11 -17.39 2.55 24.88
C VAL A 11 -16.97 2.91 26.30
N VAL A 12 -17.91 3.17 27.21
CA VAL A 12 -17.62 3.49 28.61
C VAL A 12 -16.91 2.33 29.30
N GLY A 13 -17.37 1.09 29.06
CA GLY A 13 -16.74 -0.12 29.58
C GLY A 13 -15.32 -0.31 29.07
N SER A 14 -15.08 -0.14 27.77
CA SER A 14 -13.74 -0.27 27.18
C SER A 14 -12.78 0.84 27.64
N VAL A 15 -13.25 2.08 27.77
CA VAL A 15 -12.47 3.20 28.33
C VAL A 15 -12.16 2.94 29.80
N GLY A 16 -13.14 2.48 30.59
CA GLY A 16 -12.96 2.14 32.00
C GLY A 16 -11.95 1.01 32.21
N ILE A 17 -12.06 -0.07 31.44
CA ILE A 17 -11.09 -1.18 31.45
C ILE A 17 -9.70 -0.69 31.05
N SER A 18 -9.59 0.14 30.02
CA SER A 18 -8.30 0.70 29.58
C SER A 18 -7.66 1.57 30.64
N ALA A 19 -8.44 2.41 31.34
CA ALA A 19 -7.98 3.23 32.45
C ALA A 19 -7.53 2.38 33.65
N ILE A 20 -8.28 1.32 33.99
CA ILE A 20 -7.91 0.38 35.07
C ILE A 20 -6.63 -0.37 34.72
N LEU A 21 -6.49 -0.85 33.48
CA LEU A 21 -5.26 -1.50 33.01
C LEU A 21 -4.07 -0.54 33.06
N PHE A 22 -4.27 0.72 32.71
CA PHE A 22 -3.23 1.75 32.77
C PHE A 22 -2.80 2.07 34.21
N ILE A 23 -3.76 2.32 35.10
CA ILE A 23 -3.49 2.62 36.51
C ILE A 23 -2.85 1.39 37.18
N GLY A 24 -3.44 0.21 36.95
CA GLY A 24 -2.93 -1.07 37.45
C GLY A 24 -1.51 -1.34 36.98
N ALA A 25 -1.22 -1.17 35.69
CA ALA A 25 0.14 -1.30 35.18
C ALA A 25 1.11 -0.36 35.91
N ASN A 26 0.78 0.93 36.07
CA ASN A 26 1.63 1.87 36.79
C ASN A 26 1.88 1.46 38.26
N MET A 27 0.84 1.02 38.97
CA MET A 27 0.96 0.55 40.35
C MET A 27 1.89 -0.67 40.48
N ILE A 28 1.88 -1.57 39.49
CA ILE A 28 2.75 -2.75 39.47
C ILE A 28 4.22 -2.35 39.39
N PHE A 29 4.58 -1.36 38.57
CA PHE A 29 5.99 -0.93 38.46
C PHE A 29 6.47 -0.13 39.66
N ASP A 30 5.55 0.48 40.43
CA ASP A 30 5.89 1.08 41.72
C ASP A 30 6.28 0.03 42.79
N LEU A 31 5.90 -1.25 42.61
CA LEU A 31 6.37 -2.36 43.45
C LEU A 31 7.82 -2.76 43.17
N ALA A 32 8.36 -2.50 41.98
CA ALA A 32 9.72 -2.91 41.61
C ALA A 32 10.80 -2.41 42.59
N PRO A 33 10.87 -1.11 42.95
CA PRO A 33 11.87 -0.62 43.89
C PRO A 33 11.65 -1.08 45.33
N ARG A 34 10.40 -1.15 45.81
CA ARG A 34 10.07 -1.39 47.22
C ARG A 34 9.89 -2.87 47.59
N HIS A 35 9.33 -3.67 46.68
CA HIS A 35 8.89 -5.04 46.94
C HIS A 35 9.22 -5.98 45.76
N TRP A 36 10.51 -6.11 45.42
CA TRP A 36 10.98 -6.86 44.26
C TRP A 36 10.48 -8.31 44.17
N LYS A 37 10.34 -9.01 45.30
CA LYS A 37 9.80 -10.38 45.32
C LYS A 37 8.34 -10.46 44.86
N TRP A 38 7.53 -9.52 45.31
CA TRP A 38 6.12 -9.41 44.92
C TRP A 38 5.97 -8.91 43.49
N PHE A 39 6.81 -7.96 43.07
CA PHE A 39 6.91 -7.55 41.67
C PHE A 39 7.27 -8.74 40.76
N SER A 40 8.28 -9.54 41.12
CA SER A 40 8.70 -10.71 40.34
C SER A 40 7.62 -11.80 40.29
N ALA A 41 6.91 -12.03 41.40
CA ALA A 41 5.77 -12.94 41.44
C ALA A 41 4.62 -12.47 40.53
N LEU A 42 4.31 -11.18 40.56
CA LEU A 42 3.23 -10.61 39.76
C LEU A 42 3.56 -10.57 38.26
N VAL A 43 4.83 -10.32 37.90
CA VAL A 43 5.30 -10.46 36.52
C VAL A 43 5.18 -11.93 36.08
N GLY A 44 5.55 -12.88 36.93
CA GLY A 44 5.38 -14.32 36.67
C GLY A 44 3.91 -14.71 36.47
N PHE A 45 3.02 -14.21 37.33
CA PHE A 45 1.57 -14.34 37.22
C PHE A 45 1.08 -13.81 35.86
N LEU A 46 1.33 -12.54 35.57
CA LEU A 46 0.81 -11.87 34.38
C LEU A 46 1.33 -12.52 33.09
N THR A 47 2.63 -12.79 33.02
CA THR A 47 3.24 -13.42 31.85
C THR A 47 2.62 -14.78 31.57
N THR A 48 2.44 -15.60 32.61
CA THR A 48 1.91 -16.95 32.46
C THR A 48 0.41 -16.94 32.16
N SER A 49 -0.35 -16.09 32.85
CA SER A 49 -1.77 -15.84 32.57
C SER A 49 -1.98 -15.45 31.10
N THR A 50 -1.21 -14.47 30.59
CA THR A 50 -1.35 -14.00 29.21
C THR A 50 -1.04 -15.11 28.21
N VAL A 51 0.06 -15.85 28.39
CA VAL A 51 0.44 -16.94 27.46
C VAL A 51 -0.63 -18.03 27.43
N PHE A 52 -1.09 -18.51 28.59
CA PHE A 52 -2.07 -19.59 28.64
C PHE A 52 -3.48 -19.15 28.22
N LEU A 53 -3.87 -17.89 28.49
CA LEU A 53 -5.11 -17.32 27.94
C LEU A 53 -5.07 -17.22 26.41
N ILE A 54 -3.92 -16.86 25.82
CA ILE A 54 -3.76 -16.87 24.36
C ILE A 54 -3.90 -18.29 23.84
N LEU A 55 -3.17 -19.26 24.40
CA LEU A 55 -3.28 -20.66 23.97
C LEU A 55 -4.71 -21.18 24.09
N TRP A 56 -5.39 -20.88 25.21
CA TRP A 56 -6.78 -21.25 25.41
C TRP A 56 -7.75 -20.56 24.44
N ALA A 57 -7.63 -19.25 24.24
CA ALA A 57 -8.49 -18.49 23.33
C ALA A 57 -8.34 -18.89 21.85
N ASN A 58 -7.26 -19.61 21.53
CA ASN A 58 -7.04 -20.21 20.22
C ASN A 58 -7.40 -21.72 20.20
N ASP A 59 -8.14 -22.20 21.20
CA ASP A 59 -8.57 -23.59 21.37
C ASP A 59 -7.42 -24.60 21.40
N LEU A 60 -6.22 -24.18 21.82
CA LEU A 60 -5.04 -25.04 21.86
C LEU A 60 -4.89 -25.82 23.16
N LEU A 61 -5.74 -25.64 24.18
CA LEU A 61 -5.62 -26.30 25.50
C LEU A 61 -6.88 -27.09 25.89
N LEU A 62 -6.72 -28.36 26.32
CA LEU A 62 -7.80 -29.31 26.63
C LEU A 62 -8.79 -28.86 27.72
N SER A 63 -8.36 -28.02 28.67
CA SER A 63 -9.21 -27.55 29.77
C SER A 63 -8.92 -26.08 30.13
N PRO A 64 -9.90 -25.17 30.00
CA PRO A 64 -9.71 -23.72 30.19
C PRO A 64 -9.27 -23.32 31.59
N GLY A 65 -9.93 -23.88 32.60
CA GLY A 65 -9.83 -23.40 33.98
C GLY A 65 -8.66 -24.01 34.73
N THR A 66 -8.57 -25.33 34.73
CA THR A 66 -7.62 -26.04 35.60
C THR A 66 -6.18 -25.89 35.11
N VAL A 67 -5.93 -26.01 33.79
CA VAL A 67 -4.58 -25.90 33.23
C VAL A 67 -4.04 -24.48 33.40
N THR A 68 -4.86 -23.47 33.13
CA THR A 68 -4.51 -22.06 33.31
C THR A 68 -4.21 -21.74 34.77
N LEU A 69 -5.02 -22.25 35.72
CA LEU A 69 -4.77 -22.06 37.16
C LEU A 69 -3.46 -22.71 37.62
N ILE A 70 -3.17 -23.94 37.17
CA ILE A 70 -1.90 -24.63 37.49
C ILE A 70 -0.72 -23.84 36.92
N ALA A 71 -0.81 -23.41 35.66
CA ALA A 71 0.23 -22.63 35.01
C ALA A 71 0.49 -21.31 35.75
N ILE A 72 -0.58 -20.54 36.04
CA ILE A 72 -0.49 -19.30 36.81
C ILE A 72 0.19 -19.52 38.16
N THR A 73 -0.15 -20.61 38.85
CA THR A 73 0.47 -20.96 40.13
C THR A 73 1.96 -21.20 39.97
N ILE A 74 2.37 -22.01 38.99
CA ILE A 74 3.79 -22.28 38.70
C ILE A 74 4.55 -21.00 38.33
N GLY A 75 3.98 -20.16 37.48
CA GLY A 75 4.57 -18.88 37.08
C GLY A 75 4.73 -17.90 38.24
N THR A 76 3.72 -17.80 39.11
CA THR A 76 3.72 -16.93 40.29
C THR A 76 4.74 -17.40 41.32
N VAL A 77 4.74 -18.70 41.64
CA VAL A 77 5.69 -19.31 42.59
C VAL A 77 7.13 -19.21 42.06
N GLY A 78 7.34 -19.50 40.76
CA GLY A 78 8.64 -19.34 40.11
C GLY A 78 9.14 -17.90 40.16
N GLY A 79 8.28 -16.93 39.83
CA GLY A 79 8.60 -15.50 39.93
C GLY A 79 8.92 -15.05 41.35
N PHE A 80 8.15 -15.52 42.34
CA PHE A 80 8.40 -15.23 43.76
C PHE A 80 9.74 -15.81 44.22
N ALA A 81 10.01 -17.08 43.91
CA ALA A 81 11.25 -17.77 44.24
C ALA A 81 12.47 -17.04 43.65
N LEU A 82 12.36 -16.61 42.39
CA LEU A 82 13.38 -15.80 41.72
C LEU A 82 13.62 -14.45 42.42
N GLY A 83 12.62 -13.87 43.06
CA GLY A 83 12.72 -12.57 43.73
C GLY A 83 13.18 -12.62 45.19
N MET A 84 13.15 -13.80 45.84
CA MET A 84 13.54 -13.96 47.26
C MET A 84 14.97 -14.48 47.47
N THR A 85 15.49 -15.30 46.57
CA THR A 85 16.81 -15.94 46.75
C THR A 85 17.92 -15.17 46.04
N SER A 86 19.07 -15.02 46.70
CA SER A 86 20.28 -14.41 46.15
C SER A 86 21.25 -15.43 45.54
N ASN A 87 21.09 -16.72 45.86
CA ASN A 87 21.99 -17.77 45.38
C ASN A 87 21.75 -18.04 43.88
N ARG A 88 22.77 -17.79 43.05
CA ARG A 88 22.72 -17.93 41.59
C ARG A 88 22.24 -19.30 41.11
N TRP A 89 22.64 -20.38 41.77
CA TRP A 89 22.33 -21.74 41.34
C TRP A 89 20.89 -22.12 41.66
N LEU A 90 20.42 -21.72 42.85
CA LEU A 90 19.01 -21.90 43.22
C LEU A 90 18.09 -21.08 42.33
N ARG A 91 18.46 -19.83 41.98
CA ARG A 91 17.68 -19.01 41.04
C ARG A 91 17.60 -19.63 39.65
N PHE A 92 18.72 -20.12 39.13
CA PHE A 92 18.74 -20.84 37.86
C PHE A 92 17.82 -22.07 37.92
N ALA A 93 17.92 -22.89 38.98
CA ALA A 93 17.09 -24.07 39.17
C ALA A 93 15.59 -23.74 39.25
N TYR A 94 15.20 -22.71 40.02
CA TYR A 94 13.81 -22.28 40.11
C TYR A 94 13.27 -21.73 38.78
N GLY A 95 14.05 -20.90 38.08
CA GLY A 95 13.66 -20.35 36.79
C GLY A 95 13.53 -21.43 35.73
N ALA A 96 14.57 -22.26 35.56
CA ALA A 96 14.58 -23.36 34.60
C ALA A 96 13.49 -24.41 34.90
N GLY A 97 13.32 -24.77 36.18
CA GLY A 97 12.32 -25.74 36.62
C GLY A 97 10.88 -25.25 36.41
N ALA A 98 10.57 -24.02 36.80
CA ALA A 98 9.26 -23.43 36.55
C ALA A 98 8.98 -23.30 35.05
N GLY A 99 9.97 -22.87 34.26
CA GLY A 99 9.87 -22.79 32.82
C GLY A 99 9.62 -24.14 32.15
N MET A 100 10.39 -25.17 32.50
CA MET A 100 10.19 -26.54 32.01
C MET A 100 8.80 -27.06 32.35
N ALA A 101 8.34 -26.86 33.59
CA ALA A 101 7.01 -27.29 34.01
C ALA A 101 5.91 -26.61 33.17
N LEU A 102 6.01 -25.30 32.94
CA LEU A 102 5.06 -24.57 32.08
C LEU A 102 5.09 -25.05 30.63
N GLY A 103 6.29 -25.30 30.10
CA GLY A 103 6.48 -25.81 28.74
C GLY A 103 5.92 -27.22 28.54
N ALA A 104 6.20 -28.12 29.49
CA ALA A 104 5.67 -29.47 29.51
C ALA A 104 4.14 -29.46 29.61
N LEU A 105 3.58 -28.64 30.50
CA LEU A 105 2.13 -28.49 30.65
C LEU A 105 1.47 -27.99 29.36
N ALA A 106 2.03 -26.97 28.71
CA ALA A 106 1.50 -26.47 27.44
C ALA A 106 1.51 -27.56 26.34
N GLY A 107 2.57 -28.37 26.27
CA GLY A 107 2.66 -29.49 25.34
C GLY A 107 1.72 -30.66 25.67
N SER A 108 1.65 -31.06 26.94
CA SER A 108 0.83 -32.20 27.41
C SER A 108 -0.66 -31.95 27.22
N PHE A 109 -1.11 -30.71 27.42
CA PHE A 109 -2.52 -30.34 27.31
C PHE A 109 -2.88 -29.73 25.95
N SER A 110 -1.99 -29.83 24.95
CA SER A 110 -2.25 -29.34 23.60
C SER A 110 -3.41 -30.11 22.92
N GLN A 111 -4.44 -29.37 22.47
CA GLN A 111 -5.54 -29.95 21.69
C GLN A 111 -5.13 -30.23 20.23
N ASN A 112 -5.91 -31.09 19.58
CA ASN A 112 -5.92 -31.19 18.13
C ASN A 112 -6.85 -30.10 17.56
N VAL A 113 -6.43 -29.43 16.49
CA VAL A 113 -7.18 -28.34 15.85
C VAL A 113 -8.22 -28.95 14.90
N PHE A 114 -9.48 -28.52 15.01
CA PHE A 114 -10.58 -28.98 14.16
C PHE A 114 -10.45 -28.41 12.73
N GLY A 115 -10.51 -29.29 11.73
CA GLY A 115 -10.87 -28.95 10.35
C GLY A 115 -12.10 -29.77 9.92
N ILE A 116 -12.88 -29.27 8.97
CA ILE A 116 -14.00 -30.01 8.37
C ILE A 116 -13.61 -30.28 6.91
N LEU A 117 -13.61 -31.55 6.49
CA LEU A 117 -13.42 -31.91 5.08
C LEU A 117 -14.66 -31.51 4.25
N GLU A 118 -14.52 -31.45 2.92
CA GLU A 118 -15.64 -31.11 2.00
C GLU A 118 -16.86 -32.05 2.13
N ASP A 119 -16.68 -33.24 2.70
CA ASP A 119 -17.74 -34.22 2.98
C ASP A 119 -18.41 -34.03 4.36
N GLY A 120 -18.04 -32.99 5.10
CA GLY A 120 -18.59 -32.69 6.42
C GLY A 120 -17.98 -33.51 7.57
N THR A 121 -16.97 -34.32 7.31
CA THR A 121 -16.30 -35.09 8.37
C THR A 121 -15.31 -34.21 9.16
N PRO A 122 -15.36 -34.23 10.51
CA PRO A 122 -14.39 -33.52 11.32
C PRO A 122 -13.04 -34.24 11.26
N VAL A 123 -12.03 -33.58 10.68
CA VAL A 123 -10.64 -34.03 10.74
C VAL A 123 -9.96 -33.35 11.92
N VAL A 124 -9.38 -34.20 12.74
CA VAL A 124 -8.61 -33.87 13.92
C VAL A 124 -7.16 -33.70 13.48
N TRP A 125 -6.71 -32.48 13.23
CA TRP A 125 -5.30 -32.24 12.90
C TRP A 125 -4.50 -32.07 14.21
N PRO A 126 -3.55 -32.94 14.54
CA PRO A 126 -2.66 -32.67 15.66
C PRO A 126 -1.79 -31.47 15.27
N ALA A 127 -2.02 -30.29 15.85
CA ALA A 127 -1.24 -29.08 15.59
C ALA A 127 0.14 -29.14 16.27
N ARG A 128 0.86 -30.25 16.05
CA ARG A 128 2.05 -30.65 16.77
C ARG A 128 3.23 -30.61 15.82
N PRO A 129 4.34 -29.98 16.22
CA PRO A 129 5.53 -29.95 15.40
C PRO A 129 6.10 -31.36 15.27
N ASP A 130 6.36 -31.79 14.04
CA ASP A 130 7.15 -32.99 13.76
C ASP A 130 8.64 -32.68 14.00
N LEU A 131 9.18 -33.13 15.13
CA LEU A 131 10.54 -32.79 15.53
C LEU A 131 11.57 -33.64 14.77
N GLN A 132 12.06 -33.10 13.67
CA GLN A 132 13.24 -33.63 13.00
C GLN A 132 14.50 -33.20 13.77
N PHE A 133 15.03 -34.11 14.59
CA PHE A 133 16.16 -33.82 15.51
C PHE A 133 17.40 -33.25 14.81
N GLY A 134 17.76 -33.71 13.61
CA GLY A 134 18.93 -33.22 12.87
C GLY A 134 18.83 -31.71 12.55
N PRO A 135 17.81 -31.29 11.76
CA PRO A 135 17.55 -29.88 11.50
C PRO A 135 17.35 -29.04 12.76
N LEU A 136 16.61 -29.55 13.75
CA LEU A 136 16.34 -28.87 15.01
C LEU A 136 17.61 -28.55 15.80
N LEU A 137 18.53 -29.53 15.89
CA LEU A 137 19.84 -29.33 16.51
C LEU A 137 20.68 -28.32 15.72
N GLY A 138 20.64 -28.37 14.40
CA GLY A 138 21.31 -27.40 13.52
C GLY A 138 20.89 -25.96 13.80
N TRP A 139 19.57 -25.69 13.86
CA TRP A 139 19.03 -24.37 14.19
C TRP A 139 19.37 -23.92 15.61
N THR A 140 19.30 -24.85 16.58
CA THR A 140 19.61 -24.56 17.99
C THR A 140 21.09 -24.20 18.19
N ILE A 141 22.00 -25.00 17.61
CA ILE A 141 23.45 -24.77 17.67
C ILE A 141 23.80 -23.49 16.90
N GLY A 142 23.25 -23.32 15.69
CA GLY A 142 23.44 -22.12 14.90
C GLY A 142 23.02 -20.85 15.64
N GLY A 143 21.86 -20.89 16.30
CA GLY A 143 21.40 -19.81 17.19
C GLY A 143 22.40 -19.54 18.32
N ALA A 144 22.82 -20.56 19.05
CA ALA A 144 23.81 -20.38 20.13
C ALA A 144 25.13 -19.77 19.65
N LEU A 145 25.64 -20.20 18.48
CA LEU A 145 26.85 -19.64 17.84
C LEU A 145 26.67 -18.17 17.45
N VAL A 146 25.52 -17.80 16.87
CA VAL A 146 25.17 -16.40 16.60
C VAL A 146 25.16 -15.59 17.90
N GLY A 147 24.60 -16.14 18.97
CA GLY A 147 24.62 -15.51 20.29
C GLY A 147 26.03 -15.27 20.83
N LEU A 148 26.95 -16.24 20.64
CA LEU A 148 28.36 -16.08 21.00
C LEU A 148 29.05 -15.03 20.14
N ALA A 149 28.78 -14.98 18.83
CA ALA A 149 29.31 -13.95 17.94
C ALA A 149 28.86 -12.54 18.35
N ILE A 150 27.55 -12.36 18.63
CA ILE A 150 26.99 -11.10 19.14
C ILE A 150 27.63 -10.70 20.47
N TRP A 151 27.90 -11.68 21.35
CA TRP A 151 28.57 -11.43 22.62
C TRP A 151 30.00 -10.90 22.43
N VAL A 152 30.77 -11.47 21.48
CA VAL A 152 32.11 -10.98 21.13
C VAL A 152 32.03 -9.55 20.58
N LEU A 153 31.07 -9.28 19.69
CA LEU A 153 30.90 -7.96 19.05
C LEU A 153 30.44 -6.88 20.04
N ASN A 154 29.63 -7.23 21.04
CA ASN A 154 29.07 -6.27 21.99
C ASN A 154 29.98 -6.01 23.22
N SER A 155 31.29 -5.98 23.00
CA SER A 155 32.33 -5.72 24.02
C SER A 155 32.25 -6.63 25.26
N ARG A 156 31.69 -7.84 25.12
CA ARG A 156 31.56 -8.83 26.21
C ARG A 156 30.86 -8.30 27.47
N GLN A 157 29.98 -7.30 27.34
CA GLN A 157 29.32 -6.65 28.48
C GLN A 157 28.47 -7.60 29.35
N LYS A 158 28.02 -8.74 28.80
CA LYS A 158 27.23 -9.76 29.51
C LYS A 158 27.97 -11.10 29.51
N PRO A 159 27.66 -12.07 30.39
CA PRO A 159 28.29 -13.40 30.33
C PRO A 159 27.94 -14.16 29.04
N ALA A 160 28.93 -14.83 28.44
CA ALA A 160 28.79 -15.55 27.16
C ALA A 160 27.65 -16.58 27.16
N TYR A 161 27.53 -17.35 28.25
CA TYR A 161 26.52 -18.39 28.39
C TYR A 161 25.08 -17.85 28.31
N ARG A 162 24.82 -16.59 28.72
CA ARG A 162 23.49 -15.98 28.65
C ARG A 162 23.10 -15.65 27.22
N SER A 163 24.05 -15.16 26.42
CA SER A 163 23.83 -14.87 25.02
C SER A 163 23.60 -16.15 24.22
N ALA A 164 24.43 -17.17 24.47
CA ALA A 164 24.28 -18.49 23.87
C ALA A 164 22.93 -19.14 24.23
N LEU A 165 22.51 -19.07 25.50
CA LEU A 165 21.22 -19.61 25.95
C LEU A 165 20.03 -18.91 25.28
N PHE A 166 20.05 -17.58 25.20
CA PHE A 166 18.98 -16.81 24.57
C PHE A 166 18.84 -17.17 23.09
N TRP A 167 19.92 -17.07 22.34
CA TRP A 167 19.89 -17.32 20.90
C TRP A 167 19.74 -18.79 20.55
N GLY A 168 20.21 -19.71 21.41
CA GLY A 168 19.90 -21.13 21.29
C GLY A 168 18.40 -21.41 21.46
N THR A 169 17.74 -20.72 22.41
CA THR A 169 16.28 -20.81 22.58
C THR A 169 15.53 -20.26 21.36
N VAL A 170 16.01 -19.17 20.76
CA VAL A 170 15.47 -18.64 19.50
C VAL A 170 15.65 -19.63 18.34
N GLY A 171 16.83 -20.23 18.23
CA GLY A 171 17.11 -21.29 17.25
C GLY A 171 16.18 -22.49 17.41
N TRP A 172 15.92 -22.91 18.65
CA TRP A 172 14.96 -23.97 18.96
C TRP A 172 13.53 -23.61 18.52
N ILE A 173 13.06 -22.38 18.78
CA ILE A 173 11.73 -21.91 18.34
C ILE A 173 11.59 -22.02 16.82
N VAL A 174 12.59 -21.54 16.08
CA VAL A 174 12.58 -21.59 14.62
C VAL A 174 12.57 -23.05 14.14
N GLY A 175 13.49 -23.87 14.65
CA GLY A 175 13.61 -25.26 14.26
C GLY A 175 12.42 -26.14 14.65
N ALA A 176 11.74 -25.83 15.76
CA ALA A 176 10.61 -26.62 16.25
C ALA A 176 9.27 -26.16 15.65
N TYR A 177 9.04 -24.86 15.47
CA TYR A 177 7.70 -24.35 15.12
C TYR A 177 7.59 -23.69 13.74
N MET A 178 8.70 -23.23 13.16
CA MET A 178 8.68 -22.50 11.87
C MET A 178 9.16 -23.35 10.68
N VAL A 179 9.92 -24.40 10.95
CA VAL A 179 10.52 -25.27 9.92
C VAL A 179 9.67 -26.51 9.62
N PRO A 180 9.19 -27.28 10.62
CA PRO A 180 8.45 -28.51 10.37
C PRO A 180 6.99 -28.27 9.98
N SER A 181 6.35 -29.29 9.40
CA SER A 181 4.90 -29.29 9.23
C SER A 181 4.21 -29.47 10.59
N LEU A 182 3.23 -28.62 10.88
CA LEU A 182 2.56 -28.56 12.18
C LEU A 182 1.43 -29.60 12.33
N SER A 183 1.41 -30.68 11.53
CA SER A 183 0.27 -31.61 11.46
C SER A 183 0.63 -33.09 11.66
N SER A 184 1.91 -33.43 11.84
CA SER A 184 2.40 -34.82 11.82
C SER A 184 3.12 -35.26 13.09
N GLY A 185 3.34 -34.35 14.06
CA GLY A 185 4.08 -34.64 15.29
C GLY A 185 3.27 -35.39 16.38
N THR A 186 3.99 -36.04 17.30
CA THR A 186 3.42 -36.78 18.43
C THR A 186 3.19 -35.89 19.67
N GLN A 187 2.43 -36.37 20.66
CA GLN A 187 2.26 -35.65 21.94
C GLN A 187 3.59 -35.49 22.68
N SER A 188 4.45 -36.49 22.61
CA SER A 188 5.83 -36.43 23.13
C SER A 188 6.64 -35.33 22.47
N ASP A 189 6.49 -35.12 21.16
CA ASP A 189 7.20 -34.06 20.43
C ASP A 189 6.72 -32.67 20.87
N ALA A 190 5.42 -32.49 21.07
CA ALA A 190 4.87 -31.24 21.59
C ALA A 190 5.33 -30.95 23.04
N ILE A 191 5.38 -31.98 23.89
CA ILE A 191 5.91 -31.86 25.26
C ILE A 191 7.39 -31.49 25.23
N LEU A 192 8.19 -32.16 24.41
CA LEU A 192 9.64 -31.89 24.30
C LEU A 192 9.89 -30.49 23.74
N ALA A 193 9.20 -30.11 22.65
CA ALA A 193 9.28 -28.79 22.05
C ALA A 193 8.96 -27.69 23.07
N GLY A 194 7.85 -27.86 23.81
CA GLY A 194 7.41 -26.95 24.86
C GLY A 194 8.37 -26.90 26.05
N THR A 195 8.85 -28.05 26.54
CA THR A 195 9.71 -28.16 27.71
C THR A 195 11.07 -27.48 27.51
N VAL A 196 11.72 -27.70 26.35
CA VAL A 196 13.01 -27.08 26.04
C VAL A 196 12.88 -25.57 25.84
N LEU A 197 11.79 -25.13 25.20
CA LEU A 197 11.44 -23.72 25.10
C LEU A 197 11.21 -23.10 26.47
N GLY A 198 10.43 -23.77 27.32
CA GLY A 198 10.16 -23.37 28.69
C GLY A 198 11.43 -23.29 29.53
N PHE A 199 12.33 -24.27 29.40
CA PHE A 199 13.66 -24.25 30.01
C PHE A 199 14.41 -22.98 29.63
N GLY A 200 14.52 -22.68 28.34
CA GLY A 200 15.23 -21.50 27.84
C GLY A 200 14.64 -20.19 28.41
N ILE A 201 13.31 -20.02 28.30
CA ILE A 201 12.61 -18.83 28.79
C ILE A 201 12.73 -18.66 30.30
N GLY A 202 12.67 -19.75 31.07
CA GLY A 202 12.76 -19.73 32.53
C GLY A 202 14.19 -19.62 33.07
N ALA A 203 15.16 -20.26 32.43
CA ALA A 203 16.57 -20.23 32.82
C ALA A 203 17.20 -18.85 32.61
N LEU A 204 16.75 -18.09 31.62
CA LEU A 204 17.23 -16.74 31.31
C LEU A 204 17.08 -15.75 32.50
N PRO A 205 15.89 -15.53 33.09
CA PRO A 205 15.75 -14.68 34.27
C PRO A 205 16.44 -15.28 35.50
N GLY A 206 16.44 -16.61 35.67
CA GLY A 206 17.14 -17.30 36.76
C GLY A 206 18.66 -17.16 36.74
N SER A 207 19.24 -16.96 35.55
CA SER A 207 20.68 -16.76 35.38
C SER A 207 21.20 -15.38 35.80
N LYS A 208 20.31 -14.40 36.04
CA LYS A 208 20.67 -13.04 36.47
C LYS A 208 20.99 -13.01 37.97
N PRO A 209 21.86 -12.12 38.46
CA PRO A 209 21.99 -11.86 39.89
C PRO A 209 20.75 -11.14 40.44
N LEU A 210 20.56 -11.14 41.76
CA LEU A 210 19.39 -10.50 42.38
C LEU A 210 19.46 -9.01 42.10
N ALA A 211 18.35 -8.41 41.63
CA ALA A 211 18.36 -7.01 41.22
C ALA A 211 18.75 -6.10 42.39
N SER A 212 19.78 -5.29 42.19
CA SER A 212 20.22 -4.22 43.10
C SER A 212 19.20 -3.06 43.14
N ALA A 213 19.28 -2.19 44.14
CA ALA A 213 18.36 -1.05 44.25
C ALA A 213 18.38 -0.13 43.00
N LEU A 214 19.58 0.10 42.43
CA LEU A 214 19.75 0.85 41.18
C LEU A 214 19.10 0.15 39.99
N GLU A 215 19.28 -1.16 39.86
CA GLU A 215 18.64 -1.94 38.79
C GLU A 215 17.12 -1.96 38.92
N ARG A 216 16.56 -2.00 40.13
CA ARG A 216 15.10 -1.95 40.34
C ARG A 216 14.51 -0.60 39.94
N ASN A 217 15.19 0.50 40.25
CA ASN A 217 14.80 1.83 39.80
C ASN A 217 14.90 1.96 38.28
N ARG A 218 15.98 1.44 37.69
CA ARG A 218 16.14 1.40 36.24
C ARG A 218 15.05 0.58 35.56
N VAL A 219 14.67 -0.56 36.13
CA VAL A 219 13.56 -1.39 35.63
C VAL A 219 12.24 -0.61 35.65
N LYS A 220 11.97 0.18 36.69
CA LYS A 220 10.78 1.04 36.75
C LYS A 220 10.77 2.12 35.64
N GLU A 221 11.92 2.75 35.37
CA GLU A 221 12.03 3.80 34.36
C GLU A 221 12.02 3.26 32.92
N GLU A 222 12.73 2.16 32.67
CA GLU A 222 12.81 1.55 31.35
C GLU A 222 11.52 0.81 30.99
N SER A 223 10.85 0.14 31.95
CA SER A 223 9.63 -0.62 31.67
C SER A 223 8.51 0.23 31.10
N ARG A 224 8.37 1.49 31.55
CA ARG A 224 7.36 2.44 31.04
C ARG A 224 7.40 2.53 29.52
N LYS A 225 8.59 2.74 28.94
CA LYS A 225 8.77 2.86 27.48
C LYS A 225 8.30 1.60 26.76
N TYR A 226 8.63 0.43 27.29
CA TYR A 226 8.27 -0.85 26.69
C TYR A 226 6.80 -1.20 26.88
N ILE A 227 6.13 -0.81 27.97
CA ILE A 227 4.69 -1.09 28.14
C ILE A 227 3.84 -0.36 27.11
N PHE A 228 4.21 0.89 26.78
CA PHE A 228 3.50 1.66 25.75
C PHE A 228 3.78 1.13 24.35
N LEU A 229 5.02 0.72 24.08
CA LEU A 229 5.42 0.31 22.73
C LEU A 229 5.20 -1.19 22.46
N ALA A 230 5.23 -2.06 23.48
CA ALA A 230 5.18 -3.51 23.30
C ALA A 230 3.87 -4.00 22.68
N PRO A 231 2.67 -3.52 23.04
CA PRO A 231 1.44 -3.91 22.36
C PRO A 231 1.48 -3.53 20.88
N ALA A 232 1.99 -2.33 20.55
CA ALA A 232 2.14 -1.89 19.17
C ALA A 232 3.16 -2.74 18.40
N PHE A 233 4.33 -3.03 19.00
CA PHE A 233 5.34 -3.90 18.39
C PHE A 233 4.84 -5.34 18.23
N LEU A 234 4.11 -5.89 19.21
CA LEU A 234 3.51 -7.20 19.11
C LEU A 234 2.47 -7.24 17.99
N PHE A 235 1.61 -6.23 17.93
CA PHE A 235 0.63 -6.09 16.84
C PHE A 235 1.33 -6.03 15.48
N ILE A 236 2.36 -5.20 15.32
CA ILE A 236 3.17 -5.14 14.09
C ILE A 236 3.86 -6.48 13.80
N ALA A 237 4.40 -7.15 14.81
CA ALA A 237 5.08 -8.43 14.64
C ALA A 237 4.11 -9.49 14.12
N VAL A 238 2.94 -9.62 14.75
CA VAL A 238 1.93 -10.63 14.42
C VAL A 238 1.21 -10.33 13.11
N THR A 239 0.87 -9.07 12.85
CA THR A 239 0.04 -8.70 11.69
C THR A 239 0.85 -8.36 10.44
N LEU A 240 2.14 -8.03 10.59
CA LEU A 240 2.96 -7.57 9.47
C LEU A 240 4.26 -8.37 9.35
N ILE A 241 5.09 -8.45 10.38
CA ILE A 241 6.43 -9.06 10.27
C ILE A 241 6.34 -10.57 10.01
N ILE A 242 5.61 -11.31 10.85
CA ILE A 242 5.46 -12.77 10.72
C ILE A 242 4.81 -13.14 9.37
N PRO A 243 3.68 -12.53 8.95
CA PRO A 243 3.13 -12.78 7.62
C PRO A 243 4.10 -12.45 6.49
N THR A 244 4.85 -11.34 6.58
CA THR A 244 5.84 -10.97 5.55
C THR A 244 6.96 -12.02 5.44
N ILE A 245 7.50 -12.47 6.57
CA ILE A 245 8.50 -13.55 6.59
C ILE A 245 7.90 -14.83 6.00
N ARG A 246 6.66 -15.18 6.36
CA ARG A 246 5.98 -16.35 5.83
C ARG A 246 5.77 -16.25 4.32
N THR A 247 5.40 -15.08 3.79
CA THR A 247 5.30 -14.83 2.35
C THR A 247 6.65 -14.98 1.65
N LEU A 248 7.74 -14.49 2.26
CA LEU A 248 9.11 -14.70 1.74
C LEU A 248 9.54 -16.17 1.74
N VAL A 249 9.11 -16.96 2.72
CA VAL A 249 9.38 -18.40 2.76
C VAL A 249 8.53 -19.13 1.73
N LEU A 250 7.24 -18.82 1.64
CA LEU A 250 6.32 -19.44 0.69
C LEU A 250 6.70 -19.16 -0.76
N SER A 251 7.27 -17.99 -1.07
CA SER A 251 7.73 -17.69 -2.42
C SER A 251 8.85 -18.61 -2.93
N LEU A 252 9.56 -19.28 -2.03
CA LEU A 252 10.60 -20.27 -2.33
C LEU A 252 10.10 -21.72 -2.30
N ARG A 253 8.79 -21.92 -2.11
CA ARG A 253 8.15 -23.23 -2.02
C ARG A 253 7.26 -23.52 -3.22
N ASP A 254 6.87 -24.78 -3.38
CA ASP A 254 6.03 -25.26 -4.46
C ASP A 254 4.60 -24.67 -4.42
N ARG A 255 3.75 -25.14 -5.33
CA ARG A 255 2.36 -24.68 -5.47
C ARG A 255 1.56 -24.76 -4.15
N ARG A 256 1.75 -25.82 -3.37
CA ARG A 256 0.98 -26.10 -2.14
C ARG A 256 1.66 -25.54 -0.88
N GLY A 257 2.96 -25.25 -0.95
CA GLY A 257 3.78 -24.80 0.17
C GLY A 257 4.51 -25.93 0.89
N ASP A 258 4.55 -27.13 0.31
CA ASP A 258 5.07 -28.33 0.97
C ASP A 258 6.55 -28.57 0.63
N GLY A 259 6.91 -28.54 -0.65
CA GLY A 259 8.27 -28.70 -1.16
C GLY A 259 9.02 -27.38 -1.33
N PHE A 260 10.36 -27.41 -1.18
CA PHE A 260 11.24 -26.29 -1.49
C PHE A 260 11.65 -26.33 -2.97
N VAL A 261 11.45 -25.22 -3.69
CA VAL A 261 11.75 -25.08 -5.14
C VAL A 261 12.74 -23.95 -5.43
N GLY A 262 13.27 -23.29 -4.39
CA GLY A 262 14.23 -22.20 -4.54
C GLY A 262 13.66 -21.04 -5.35
N VAL A 263 14.33 -20.67 -6.46
CA VAL A 263 13.97 -19.49 -7.27
C VAL A 263 13.08 -19.79 -8.48
N GLU A 264 12.55 -21.02 -8.60
CA GLU A 264 11.76 -21.44 -9.77
C GLU A 264 10.51 -20.58 -9.99
N ASN A 265 9.80 -20.21 -8.92
CA ASN A 265 8.64 -19.32 -9.02
C ASN A 265 9.00 -17.97 -9.65
N TYR A 266 10.17 -17.41 -9.32
CA TYR A 266 10.63 -16.15 -9.91
C TYR A 266 11.02 -16.33 -11.38
N LYS A 267 11.68 -17.43 -11.74
CA LYS A 267 11.95 -17.75 -13.15
C LYS A 267 10.65 -17.87 -13.95
N ALA A 268 9.63 -18.52 -13.40
CA ALA A 268 8.33 -18.65 -14.05
C ALA A 268 7.66 -17.28 -14.29
N ILE A 269 7.77 -16.34 -13.34
CA ILE A 269 7.26 -14.97 -13.49
C ILE A 269 7.94 -14.25 -14.67
N PHE A 270 9.28 -14.26 -14.74
CA PHE A 270 10.02 -13.50 -15.75
C PHE A 270 10.12 -14.20 -17.12
N ALA A 271 9.89 -15.52 -17.18
CA ALA A 271 9.81 -16.26 -18.44
C ALA A 271 8.41 -16.16 -19.10
N ASN A 272 7.39 -15.72 -18.35
CA ASN A 272 6.04 -15.60 -18.87
C ASN A 272 5.84 -14.29 -19.65
N SER A 273 5.53 -14.40 -20.93
CA SER A 273 5.23 -13.24 -21.80
C SER A 273 4.05 -12.40 -21.30
N ASN A 274 3.08 -13.00 -20.60
CA ASN A 274 1.96 -12.24 -20.03
C ASN A 274 2.40 -11.33 -18.87
N THR A 275 3.53 -11.63 -18.22
CA THR A 275 4.04 -10.86 -17.10
C THR A 275 5.09 -9.85 -17.55
N PHE A 276 5.97 -10.25 -18.48
CA PHE A 276 7.05 -9.43 -19.02
C PHE A 276 7.26 -9.73 -20.52
N ASP A 277 6.83 -8.81 -21.39
CA ASP A 277 7.06 -8.88 -22.84
C ASP A 277 7.80 -7.65 -23.36
N LEU A 278 8.91 -7.89 -24.05
CA LEU A 278 9.73 -6.88 -24.72
C LEU A 278 9.79 -7.08 -26.23
N SER A 279 9.12 -8.08 -26.80
CA SER A 279 9.25 -8.45 -28.22
C SER A 279 8.99 -7.27 -29.16
N ASP A 280 7.99 -6.45 -28.84
CA ASP A 280 7.53 -5.35 -29.67
C ASP A 280 8.23 -3.99 -29.42
N TRP A 281 9.27 -3.92 -28.57
CA TRP A 281 9.86 -2.64 -28.14
C TRP A 281 10.26 -1.70 -29.29
N ARG A 282 10.62 -2.25 -30.45
CA ARG A 282 10.99 -1.45 -31.64
C ARG A 282 9.83 -0.66 -32.22
N LEU A 283 8.59 -1.14 -32.05
CA LEU A 283 7.38 -0.48 -32.53
C LEU A 283 7.16 0.90 -31.86
N PHE A 284 7.81 1.13 -30.72
CA PHE A 284 7.86 2.44 -30.06
C PHE A 284 8.31 3.54 -31.01
N PHE A 285 9.43 3.34 -31.73
CA PHE A 285 10.00 4.37 -32.61
C PHE A 285 9.19 4.57 -33.90
N THR A 286 8.30 3.64 -34.24
CA THR A 286 7.40 3.75 -35.40
C THR A 286 6.02 4.31 -35.02
N SER A 287 5.73 4.45 -33.72
CA SER A 287 4.43 4.93 -33.25
C SER A 287 4.19 6.40 -33.56
N ARG A 288 2.97 6.75 -33.97
CA ARG A 288 2.55 8.16 -34.17
C ARG A 288 2.69 8.97 -32.89
N LEU A 289 2.40 8.36 -31.73
CA LEU A 289 2.51 9.01 -30.42
C LEU A 289 3.96 9.39 -30.10
N PHE A 290 4.92 8.55 -30.49
CA PHE A 290 6.34 8.84 -30.30
C PHE A 290 6.76 10.07 -31.09
N TRP A 291 6.46 10.11 -32.38
CA TRP A 291 6.84 11.24 -33.23
C TRP A 291 6.13 12.54 -32.84
N ILE A 292 4.84 12.49 -32.52
CA ILE A 292 4.11 13.68 -32.03
C ILE A 292 4.72 14.16 -30.71
N GLY A 293 4.96 13.25 -29.76
CA GLY A 293 5.58 13.58 -28.47
C GLY A 293 6.98 14.18 -28.64
N ALA A 294 7.82 13.58 -29.48
CA ALA A 294 9.18 14.06 -29.77
C ALA A 294 9.16 15.48 -30.40
N ILE A 295 8.26 15.72 -31.35
CA ILE A 295 8.08 17.04 -31.97
C ILE A 295 7.66 18.08 -30.92
N ILE A 296 6.71 17.75 -30.04
CA ILE A 296 6.26 18.68 -28.99
C ILE A 296 7.39 18.98 -27.99
N VAL A 297 8.18 17.98 -27.60
CA VAL A 297 9.37 18.21 -26.75
C VAL A 297 10.38 19.12 -27.43
N LEU A 298 10.65 18.91 -28.72
CA LEU A 298 11.53 19.75 -29.53
C LEU A 298 11.02 21.19 -29.62
N ILE A 299 9.71 21.41 -29.83
CA ILE A 299 9.09 22.74 -29.79
C ILE A 299 9.33 23.39 -28.42
N GLY A 300 9.18 22.65 -27.33
CA GLY A 300 9.48 23.15 -25.98
C GLY A 300 10.94 23.60 -25.82
N PHE A 301 11.90 22.84 -26.35
CA PHE A 301 13.30 23.23 -26.36
C PHE A 301 13.56 24.49 -27.21
N VAL A 302 12.90 24.62 -28.35
CA VAL A 302 13.00 25.83 -29.20
C VAL A 302 12.46 27.05 -28.44
N ILE A 303 11.28 26.94 -27.80
CA ILE A 303 10.71 28.03 -26.98
C ILE A 303 11.69 28.42 -25.86
N ALA A 304 12.22 27.44 -25.13
CA ALA A 304 13.16 27.68 -24.04
C ALA A 304 14.47 28.32 -24.54
N ARG A 305 14.92 27.96 -25.75
CA ARG A 305 16.11 28.54 -26.37
C ARG A 305 15.89 29.98 -26.82
N VAL A 306 14.73 30.29 -27.41
CA VAL A 306 14.37 31.66 -27.84
C VAL A 306 14.27 32.58 -26.62
N ARG A 307 13.55 32.15 -25.57
CA ARG A 307 13.45 32.87 -24.29
C ARG A 307 14.80 33.05 -23.61
N GLY A 308 15.65 32.03 -23.65
CA GLY A 308 17.00 32.12 -23.09
C GLY A 308 17.83 33.23 -23.75
N LYS A 309 17.71 33.41 -25.08
CA LYS A 309 18.40 34.51 -25.78
C LYS A 309 17.98 35.90 -25.30
N GLU A 310 16.71 36.09 -24.96
CA GLU A 310 16.19 37.38 -24.46
C GLU A 310 16.80 37.76 -23.09
N ILE A 311 17.17 36.76 -22.29
CA ILE A 311 17.65 36.93 -20.90
C ILE A 311 19.18 36.72 -20.80
N GLY A 312 19.87 36.48 -21.92
CA GLY A 312 21.33 36.25 -21.94
C GLY A 312 21.77 34.86 -21.45
N THR A 313 20.84 33.91 -21.31
CA THR A 313 21.14 32.52 -20.91
C THR A 313 21.09 31.56 -22.11
N ARG A 314 21.76 30.41 -22.04
CA ARG A 314 21.75 29.45 -23.16
C ARG A 314 20.36 28.81 -23.35
N ILE A 315 19.71 28.38 -22.28
CA ILE A 315 18.36 27.81 -22.30
C ILE A 315 17.67 28.28 -21.02
N GLN A 316 16.48 28.85 -21.13
CA GLN A 316 15.67 29.23 -19.98
C GLN A 316 14.28 28.61 -20.10
N GLY A 317 13.91 27.79 -19.12
CA GLY A 317 12.56 27.26 -19.04
C GLY A 317 11.54 28.38 -18.79
N SER A 318 10.42 28.29 -19.49
CA SER A 318 9.28 29.19 -19.40
C SER A 318 7.99 28.36 -19.29
N PRO A 319 6.86 28.93 -18.82
CA PRO A 319 5.62 28.18 -18.68
C PRO A 319 5.20 27.42 -19.95
N PRO A 320 5.27 28.00 -21.17
CA PRO A 320 4.97 27.26 -22.39
C PRO A 320 5.96 26.14 -22.71
N SER A 321 7.25 26.30 -22.38
CA SER A 321 8.24 25.22 -22.57
C SER A 321 8.04 24.08 -21.56
N TYR A 322 7.70 24.40 -20.31
CA TYR A 322 7.39 23.38 -19.30
C TYR A 322 6.12 22.60 -19.67
N ALA A 323 5.07 23.28 -20.12
CA ALA A 323 3.84 22.65 -20.57
C ALA A 323 4.07 21.72 -21.77
N THR A 324 4.86 22.16 -22.77
CA THR A 324 5.19 21.33 -23.94
C THR A 324 6.08 20.14 -23.56
N TRP A 325 7.09 20.30 -22.70
CA TRP A 325 7.86 19.17 -22.20
C TRP A 325 7.01 18.19 -21.40
N PHE A 326 6.07 18.67 -20.60
CA PHE A 326 5.15 17.82 -19.85
C PHE A 326 4.25 17.01 -20.80
N VAL A 327 3.56 17.68 -21.74
CA VAL A 327 2.67 17.01 -22.71
C VAL A 327 3.44 16.06 -23.61
N GLY A 328 4.58 16.51 -24.15
CA GLY A 328 5.43 15.69 -25.01
C GLY A 328 6.02 14.49 -24.26
N GLY A 329 6.47 14.68 -23.01
CA GLY A 329 6.94 13.59 -22.14
C GLY A 329 5.84 12.59 -21.80
N LEU A 330 4.61 13.05 -21.56
CA LEU A 330 3.44 12.19 -21.36
C LEU A 330 3.15 11.37 -22.61
N LEU A 331 3.17 11.97 -23.80
CA LEU A 331 2.95 11.26 -25.06
C LEU A 331 4.06 10.26 -25.39
N LEU A 332 5.32 10.59 -25.11
CA LEU A 332 6.44 9.65 -25.24
C LEU A 332 6.30 8.49 -24.26
N SER A 333 5.89 8.76 -23.02
CA SER A 333 5.61 7.73 -22.03
C SER A 333 4.44 6.83 -22.48
N ALA A 334 3.35 7.43 -22.96
CA ALA A 334 2.21 6.69 -23.51
C ALA A 334 2.61 5.86 -24.73
N ALA A 335 3.46 6.38 -25.62
CA ALA A 335 3.99 5.63 -26.75
C ALA A 335 4.79 4.41 -26.28
N ALA A 336 5.72 4.58 -25.33
CA ALA A 336 6.52 3.48 -24.80
C ALA A 336 5.63 2.42 -24.13
N LEU A 337 4.72 2.87 -23.27
CA LEU A 337 3.91 2.00 -22.42
C LEU A 337 2.71 1.38 -23.16
N SER A 338 2.32 1.94 -24.31
CA SER A 338 1.34 1.31 -25.22
C SER A 338 1.91 0.13 -26.01
N VAL A 339 3.24 0.06 -26.13
CA VAL A 339 3.96 -0.97 -26.89
C VAL A 339 4.46 -2.08 -25.97
N LEU A 340 4.99 -1.72 -24.79
CA LEU A 340 5.43 -2.69 -23.79
C LEU A 340 4.21 -3.33 -23.09
N ARG A 341 4.08 -4.66 -23.17
CA ARG A 341 2.93 -5.40 -22.64
C ARG A 341 3.32 -6.32 -21.48
N GLY A 342 2.34 -6.57 -20.62
CA GLY A 342 2.43 -7.50 -19.52
C GLY A 342 2.22 -6.87 -18.15
N THR A 343 1.99 -7.71 -17.14
CA THR A 343 1.60 -7.30 -15.78
C THR A 343 2.55 -6.27 -15.15
N LEU A 344 3.87 -6.42 -15.35
CA LEU A 344 4.87 -5.50 -14.79
C LEU A 344 4.84 -4.14 -15.48
N PHE A 345 4.74 -4.12 -16.82
CA PHE A 345 4.68 -2.88 -17.59
C PHE A 345 3.35 -2.15 -17.38
N ASN A 346 2.25 -2.88 -17.22
CA ASN A 346 0.99 -2.29 -16.81
C ASN A 346 1.13 -1.56 -15.46
N ASN A 347 1.77 -2.15 -14.45
CA ASN A 347 1.99 -1.46 -13.18
C ASN A 347 2.81 -0.19 -13.35
N LEU A 348 3.90 -0.26 -14.12
CA LEU A 348 4.71 0.92 -14.42
C LEU A 348 3.90 2.00 -15.15
N TRP A 349 3.02 1.59 -16.07
CA TRP A 349 2.16 2.49 -16.82
C TRP A 349 1.14 3.20 -15.94
N TRP A 350 0.52 2.47 -15.02
CA TRP A 350 -0.32 3.03 -13.98
C TRP A 350 0.47 4.04 -13.14
N VAL A 351 1.64 3.66 -12.63
CA VAL A 351 2.47 4.52 -11.77
C VAL A 351 2.79 5.82 -12.45
N ILE A 352 3.28 5.78 -13.69
CA ILE A 352 3.69 6.98 -14.41
C ILE A 352 2.46 7.86 -14.72
N THR A 353 1.44 7.27 -15.35
CA THR A 353 0.29 8.04 -15.86
C THR A 353 -0.54 8.61 -14.73
N VAL A 354 -0.97 7.79 -13.78
CA VAL A 354 -1.84 8.23 -12.69
C VAL A 354 -1.13 9.26 -11.83
N THR A 355 0.13 9.02 -11.46
CA THR A 355 0.87 9.94 -10.61
C THR A 355 1.07 11.29 -11.28
N LEU A 356 1.53 11.32 -12.53
CA LEU A 356 1.78 12.57 -13.24
C LEU A 356 0.48 13.34 -13.51
N VAL A 357 -0.56 12.66 -14.01
CA VAL A 357 -1.82 13.32 -14.36
C VAL A 357 -2.57 13.78 -13.12
N ALA A 358 -2.70 12.95 -12.08
CA ALA A 358 -3.38 13.36 -10.85
C ALA A 358 -2.63 14.51 -10.15
N THR A 359 -1.30 14.47 -10.10
CA THR A 359 -0.49 15.56 -9.53
C THR A 359 -0.67 16.86 -10.32
N ALA A 360 -0.57 16.80 -11.65
CA ALA A 360 -0.71 17.98 -12.50
C ALA A 360 -2.11 18.57 -12.45
N MET A 361 -3.15 17.72 -12.52
CA MET A 361 -4.54 18.15 -12.41
C MET A 361 -4.84 18.72 -11.02
N GLY A 362 -4.40 18.05 -9.96
CA GLY A 362 -4.56 18.54 -8.59
C GLY A 362 -3.93 19.90 -8.37
N LEU A 363 -2.70 20.09 -8.84
CA LEU A 363 -2.00 21.37 -8.75
C LEU A 363 -2.68 22.45 -9.58
N GLY A 364 -3.07 22.15 -10.82
CA GLY A 364 -3.79 23.08 -11.69
C GLY A 364 -5.12 23.51 -11.08
N ILE A 365 -5.88 22.56 -10.52
CA ILE A 365 -7.14 22.85 -9.85
C ILE A 365 -6.91 23.64 -8.55
N ALA A 366 -5.88 23.34 -7.77
CA ALA A 366 -5.58 24.11 -6.56
C ALA A 366 -5.38 25.59 -6.87
N VAL A 367 -4.58 25.90 -7.91
CA VAL A 367 -4.33 27.27 -8.36
C VAL A 367 -5.59 27.97 -8.85
N LEU A 368 -6.47 27.25 -9.56
CA LEU A 368 -7.71 27.81 -10.10
C LEU A 368 -8.80 27.98 -9.02
N ALA A 369 -8.92 27.01 -8.13
CA ALA A 369 -9.95 26.99 -7.09
C ALA A 369 -9.71 28.09 -6.04
N ASP A 370 -8.45 28.41 -5.74
CA ASP A 370 -8.09 29.48 -4.80
C ASP A 370 -8.50 30.88 -5.28
N ARG A 371 -8.80 31.04 -6.58
CA ARG A 371 -9.29 32.31 -7.16
C ARG A 371 -10.81 32.34 -7.38
N ALA A 372 -11.53 31.28 -7.01
CA ALA A 372 -12.96 31.16 -7.27
C ALA A 372 -13.81 31.84 -6.20
N LYS A 373 -14.86 32.57 -6.63
CA LYS A 373 -15.82 33.23 -5.73
C LYS A 373 -16.54 32.28 -4.75
N TYR A 374 -16.65 31.00 -5.11
CA TYR A 374 -17.25 29.93 -4.28
C TYR A 374 -16.24 28.80 -3.99
N GLU A 375 -15.03 29.18 -3.55
CA GLU A 375 -13.92 28.27 -3.29
C GLU A 375 -14.32 27.02 -2.47
N SER A 376 -15.02 27.21 -1.34
CA SER A 376 -15.39 26.11 -0.43
C SER A 376 -16.30 25.07 -1.09
N ALA A 377 -17.29 25.51 -1.88
CA ALA A 377 -18.19 24.64 -2.61
C ALA A 377 -17.47 23.90 -3.74
N ALA A 378 -16.64 24.60 -4.51
CA ALA A 378 -15.85 24.01 -5.59
C ALA A 378 -14.90 22.92 -5.05
N LYS A 379 -14.19 23.20 -3.96
CA LYS A 379 -13.29 22.23 -3.32
C LYS A 379 -14.03 21.01 -2.78
N SER A 380 -15.20 21.22 -2.18
CA SER A 380 -16.03 20.12 -1.65
C SER A 380 -16.50 19.16 -2.75
N ILE A 381 -16.95 19.69 -3.90
CA ILE A 381 -17.39 18.86 -5.05
C ILE A 381 -16.22 18.07 -5.63
N ILE A 382 -15.05 18.69 -5.79
CA ILE A 382 -13.86 18.05 -6.35
C ILE A 382 -13.28 16.99 -5.40
N PHE A 383 -13.47 17.17 -4.09
CA PHE A 383 -13.03 16.23 -3.07
C PHE A 383 -13.98 15.03 -2.89
N LEU A 384 -15.27 15.20 -3.20
CA LEU A 384 -16.32 14.20 -2.98
C LEU A 384 -15.98 12.78 -3.50
N PRO A 385 -15.37 12.60 -4.69
CA PRO A 385 -15.03 11.27 -5.21
C PRO A 385 -14.10 10.45 -4.31
N MET A 386 -13.27 11.09 -3.49
CA MET A 386 -12.34 10.37 -2.60
C MET A 386 -13.04 9.66 -1.45
N ALA A 387 -14.24 10.11 -1.08
CA ALA A 387 -15.06 9.43 -0.08
C ALA A 387 -15.61 8.09 -0.60
N ILE A 388 -15.56 7.86 -1.92
CA ILE A 388 -16.04 6.63 -2.56
C ILE A 388 -14.91 5.58 -2.52
N SER A 389 -15.24 4.35 -2.14
CA SER A 389 -14.28 3.24 -2.19
C SER A 389 -13.84 2.95 -3.63
N PHE A 390 -12.63 2.43 -3.84
CA PHE A 390 -12.15 2.09 -5.18
C PHE A 390 -13.00 1.01 -5.87
N VAL A 391 -13.55 0.07 -5.10
CA VAL A 391 -14.54 -0.91 -5.59
C VAL A 391 -15.80 -0.18 -6.06
N GLY A 392 -16.36 0.72 -5.25
CA GLY A 392 -17.56 1.48 -5.60
C GLY A 392 -17.35 2.38 -6.82
N ALA A 393 -16.22 3.10 -6.87
CA ALA A 393 -15.81 3.90 -8.02
C ALA A 393 -15.69 3.03 -9.28
N GLY A 394 -15.05 1.85 -9.18
CA GLY A 394 -14.96 0.89 -10.28
C GLY A 394 -16.33 0.42 -10.78
N ILE A 395 -17.29 0.18 -9.89
CA ILE A 395 -18.68 -0.19 -10.26
C ILE A 395 -19.38 0.96 -10.98
N ILE A 396 -19.30 2.18 -10.45
CA ILE A 396 -19.92 3.38 -11.07
C ILE A 396 -19.41 3.54 -12.50
N TRP A 397 -18.09 3.53 -12.69
CA TRP A 397 -17.49 3.68 -14.01
C TRP A 397 -17.74 2.49 -14.93
N ARG A 398 -17.84 1.27 -14.38
CA ARG A 398 -18.26 0.10 -15.17
C ARG A 398 -19.67 0.28 -15.74
N PHE A 399 -20.60 0.87 -15.01
CA PHE A 399 -21.91 1.23 -15.55
C PHE A 399 -21.81 2.33 -16.62
N MET A 400 -20.98 3.36 -16.40
CA MET A 400 -20.76 4.42 -17.40
C MET A 400 -20.20 3.90 -18.73
N PHE A 401 -19.32 2.89 -18.68
CA PHE A 401 -18.67 2.28 -19.84
C PHE A 401 -19.46 1.15 -20.49
N GLN A 402 -20.54 0.68 -19.87
CA GLN A 402 -21.29 -0.47 -20.37
C GLN A 402 -21.87 -0.19 -21.76
N ALA A 403 -21.50 -1.02 -22.73
CA ALA A 403 -22.06 -0.98 -24.08
C ALA A 403 -23.08 -2.11 -24.25
N ARG A 404 -24.16 -1.86 -24.98
CA ARG A 404 -25.08 -2.90 -25.45
C ARG A 404 -25.06 -2.93 -26.97
N GLN A 405 -24.92 -4.11 -27.57
CA GLN A 405 -24.98 -4.22 -29.03
C GLN A 405 -26.38 -3.85 -29.53
N PRO A 406 -26.52 -2.91 -30.49
CA PRO A 406 -27.80 -2.59 -31.09
C PRO A 406 -28.36 -3.83 -31.78
N THR A 407 -29.53 -4.30 -31.34
CA THR A 407 -30.24 -5.46 -31.91
C THR A 407 -31.68 -5.04 -32.24
N ALA A 408 -32.40 -5.83 -33.04
CA ALA A 408 -33.81 -5.52 -33.35
C ALA A 408 -34.69 -5.37 -32.09
N ALA A 409 -34.33 -6.03 -30.98
CA ALA A 409 -35.00 -5.93 -29.68
C ALA A 409 -34.50 -4.78 -28.77
N VAL A 410 -33.33 -4.20 -29.07
CA VAL A 410 -32.74 -3.07 -28.35
C VAL A 410 -32.38 -2.00 -29.38
N PRO A 411 -33.31 -1.10 -29.72
CA PRO A 411 -33.04 0.00 -30.65
C PRO A 411 -31.85 0.84 -30.17
N HIS A 412 -31.25 1.61 -31.07
CA HIS A 412 -30.03 2.39 -30.85
C HIS A 412 -30.04 3.26 -29.56
N GLY A 413 -31.20 3.70 -29.08
CA GLY A 413 -31.39 4.41 -27.80
C GLY A 413 -31.38 3.55 -26.52
N GLY A 414 -31.21 2.22 -26.62
CA GLY A 414 -31.21 1.29 -25.48
C GLY A 414 -29.87 1.14 -24.75
N GLN A 415 -28.92 2.05 -24.99
CA GLN A 415 -27.62 2.07 -24.29
C GLN A 415 -27.82 2.36 -22.80
N THR A 416 -27.18 1.58 -21.94
CA THR A 416 -27.20 1.81 -20.49
C THR A 416 -26.02 2.62 -19.99
N GLY A 417 -24.87 2.56 -20.66
CA GLY A 417 -23.71 3.37 -20.31
C GLY A 417 -23.76 4.74 -20.95
N LEU A 418 -23.54 5.78 -20.13
CA LEU A 418 -23.60 7.18 -20.55
C LEU A 418 -22.68 7.49 -21.73
N LEU A 419 -21.44 6.96 -21.73
CA LEU A 419 -20.48 7.31 -22.79
C LEU A 419 -20.86 6.72 -24.14
N ASN A 420 -21.36 5.48 -24.17
CA ASN A 420 -21.87 4.87 -25.40
C ASN A 420 -23.20 5.50 -25.83
N ALA A 421 -24.07 5.89 -24.89
CA ALA A 421 -25.29 6.63 -25.22
C ALA A 421 -24.97 7.96 -25.91
N LEU A 422 -23.97 8.71 -25.40
CA LEU A 422 -23.49 9.93 -26.03
C LEU A 422 -22.83 9.65 -27.39
N TRP A 423 -21.99 8.63 -27.50
CA TRP A 423 -21.30 8.28 -28.74
C TRP A 423 -22.28 7.88 -29.86
N VAL A 424 -23.20 6.96 -29.57
CA VAL A 424 -24.23 6.52 -30.52
C VAL A 424 -25.20 7.66 -30.85
N GLY A 425 -25.58 8.48 -29.86
CA GLY A 425 -26.42 9.66 -30.07
C GLY A 425 -25.77 10.72 -30.96
N LEU A 426 -24.45 10.95 -30.83
CA LEU A 426 -23.70 11.79 -31.76
C LEU A 426 -23.68 11.19 -33.18
N GLY A 427 -23.66 9.86 -33.28
CA GLY A 427 -23.82 9.14 -34.54
C GLY A 427 -25.16 9.42 -35.20
N GLU A 428 -26.26 9.23 -34.46
CA GLU A 428 -27.62 9.56 -34.91
C GLU A 428 -27.76 11.04 -35.30
N LEU A 429 -27.17 11.95 -34.52
CA LEU A 429 -27.16 13.37 -34.84
C LEU A 429 -26.47 13.62 -36.19
N SER A 430 -25.30 13.02 -36.42
CA SER A 430 -24.51 13.20 -37.65
C SER A 430 -25.12 12.54 -38.90
N ALA A 431 -25.99 11.56 -38.67
CA ALA A 431 -26.73 10.81 -39.67
C ALA A 431 -28.01 11.49 -40.13
N SER A 432 -28.69 12.16 -39.20
CA SER A 432 -29.97 12.80 -39.41
C SER A 432 -29.85 14.04 -40.30
N THR A 433 -30.88 14.35 -41.10
CA THR A 433 -30.81 15.53 -42.00
C THR A 433 -30.94 16.85 -41.21
N TRP A 434 -32.06 17.04 -40.50
CA TRP A 434 -32.36 18.31 -39.85
C TRP A 434 -31.54 18.58 -38.58
N PRO A 435 -31.42 17.64 -37.62
CA PRO A 435 -30.57 17.85 -36.45
C PRO A 435 -29.10 18.08 -36.79
N LYS A 436 -28.54 17.39 -37.80
CA LYS A 436 -27.17 17.66 -38.30
C LYS A 436 -27.03 19.10 -38.79
N LEU A 437 -27.98 19.59 -39.59
CA LEU A 437 -27.93 20.96 -40.12
C LEU A 437 -27.96 21.99 -38.97
N ILE A 438 -28.82 21.79 -37.97
CA ILE A 438 -28.89 22.66 -36.78
C ILE A 438 -27.57 22.61 -36.00
N ALA A 439 -27.00 21.42 -35.79
CA ALA A 439 -25.72 21.28 -35.10
C ALA A 439 -24.58 21.96 -35.88
N LEU A 440 -24.53 21.78 -37.21
CA LEU A 440 -23.54 22.43 -38.07
C LEU A 440 -23.67 23.95 -38.04
N THR A 441 -24.88 24.51 -38.09
CA THR A 441 -25.04 25.97 -38.02
C THR A 441 -24.61 26.53 -36.68
N LEU A 442 -24.95 25.87 -35.57
CA LEU A 442 -24.53 26.30 -34.23
C LEU A 442 -23.02 26.20 -34.04
N VAL A 443 -22.43 25.04 -34.34
CA VAL A 443 -20.98 24.82 -34.20
C VAL A 443 -20.20 25.72 -35.17
N GLY A 444 -20.70 25.91 -36.38
CA GLY A 444 -20.13 26.84 -37.36
C GLY A 444 -20.17 28.29 -36.87
N ALA A 445 -21.28 28.74 -36.28
CA ALA A 445 -21.39 30.08 -35.69
C ALA A 445 -20.39 30.26 -34.53
N ILE A 446 -20.21 29.24 -33.69
CA ILE A 446 -19.20 29.25 -32.61
C ILE A 446 -17.78 29.34 -33.20
N ALA A 447 -17.47 28.55 -34.24
CA ALA A 447 -16.16 28.58 -34.90
C ALA A 447 -15.88 29.96 -35.52
N ILE A 448 -16.86 30.57 -36.17
CA ILE A 448 -16.75 31.93 -36.70
C ILE A 448 -16.52 32.93 -35.56
N GLY A 449 -17.32 32.86 -34.49
CA GLY A 449 -17.18 33.72 -33.32
C GLY A 449 -15.79 33.64 -32.67
N LEU A 450 -15.27 32.42 -32.47
CA LEU A 450 -13.92 32.18 -31.96
C LEU A 450 -12.83 32.71 -32.91
N THR A 451 -13.03 32.58 -34.22
CA THR A 451 -12.10 33.12 -35.23
C THR A 451 -12.06 34.65 -35.20
N VAL A 452 -13.23 35.30 -35.09
CA VAL A 452 -13.34 36.76 -34.95
C VAL A 452 -12.71 37.24 -33.64
N LEU A 453 -12.97 36.54 -32.53
CA LEU A 453 -12.34 36.82 -31.24
C LEU A 453 -10.83 36.69 -31.30
N ALA A 454 -10.30 35.60 -31.88
CA ALA A 454 -8.87 35.39 -32.03
C ALA A 454 -8.22 36.50 -32.86
N THR A 455 -8.77 36.81 -34.03
CA THR A 455 -8.24 37.85 -34.92
C THR A 455 -8.29 39.24 -34.31
N LYS A 456 -9.38 39.59 -33.61
CA LYS A 456 -9.48 40.84 -32.85
C LYS A 456 -8.45 40.90 -31.73
N ALA A 457 -8.31 39.83 -30.93
CA ALA A 457 -7.36 39.76 -29.84
C ALA A 457 -5.89 39.83 -30.30
N PHE A 458 -5.56 39.27 -31.46
CA PHE A 458 -4.24 39.44 -32.08
C PHE A 458 -3.98 40.89 -32.47
N LYS A 459 -4.99 41.59 -33.03
CA LYS A 459 -4.89 43.02 -33.35
C LYS A 459 -4.75 43.88 -32.09
N ASP A 460 -5.49 43.55 -31.04
CA ASP A 460 -5.51 44.29 -29.76
C ASP A 460 -4.31 43.94 -28.85
N ARG A 461 -3.34 43.15 -29.33
CA ARG A 461 -2.18 42.63 -28.56
C ARG A 461 -2.54 41.89 -27.26
N ALA A 462 -3.80 41.47 -27.11
CA ALA A 462 -4.28 40.67 -25.98
C ALA A 462 -3.88 39.20 -26.18
N MET A 463 -2.58 38.90 -26.09
CA MET A 463 -1.99 37.60 -26.45
C MET A 463 -2.65 36.43 -25.70
N GLY A 464 -3.04 36.62 -24.44
CA GLY A 464 -3.75 35.59 -23.67
C GLY A 464 -5.09 35.18 -24.29
N LEU A 465 -5.93 36.15 -24.66
CA LEU A 465 -7.25 35.92 -25.26
C LEU A 465 -7.12 35.41 -26.71
N ALA A 466 -6.12 35.88 -27.43
CA ALA A 466 -5.83 35.44 -28.80
C ALA A 466 -5.50 33.95 -28.83
N TRP A 467 -4.53 33.54 -28.02
CA TRP A 467 -4.11 32.13 -27.94
C TRP A 467 -5.20 31.22 -27.37
N SER A 468 -5.95 31.65 -26.35
CA SER A 468 -7.04 30.84 -25.80
C SER A 468 -8.16 30.61 -26.82
N SER A 469 -8.52 31.64 -27.59
CA SER A 469 -9.54 31.55 -28.65
C SER A 469 -9.08 30.67 -29.80
N THR A 470 -7.81 30.77 -30.22
CA THR A 470 -7.22 29.90 -31.25
C THR A 470 -7.15 28.45 -30.82
N VAL A 471 -6.74 28.18 -29.58
CA VAL A 471 -6.69 26.81 -29.04
C VAL A 471 -8.10 26.22 -28.92
N ALA A 472 -9.08 27.01 -28.47
CA ALA A 472 -10.48 26.58 -28.39
C ALA A 472 -11.10 26.31 -29.77
N LEU A 473 -10.62 26.99 -30.83
CA LEU A 473 -11.09 26.78 -32.19
C LEU A 473 -10.78 25.36 -32.70
N VAL A 474 -9.64 24.78 -32.32
CA VAL A 474 -9.19 23.46 -32.80
C VAL A 474 -10.22 22.35 -32.56
N PRO A 475 -10.69 22.09 -31.32
CA PRO A 475 -11.70 21.05 -31.08
C PRO A 475 -13.06 21.39 -31.71
N VAL A 476 -13.44 22.67 -31.81
CA VAL A 476 -14.70 23.08 -32.45
C VAL A 476 -14.67 22.78 -33.95
N VAL A 477 -13.57 23.12 -34.63
CA VAL A 477 -13.40 22.83 -36.06
C VAL A 477 -13.29 21.33 -36.31
N TRP A 478 -12.59 20.60 -35.46
CA TRP A 478 -12.55 19.13 -35.53
C TRP A 478 -13.94 18.53 -35.39
N PHE A 479 -14.74 19.01 -34.43
CA PHE A 479 -16.10 18.54 -34.22
C PHE A 479 -17.02 18.90 -35.39
N PHE A 480 -16.91 20.12 -35.92
CA PHE A 480 -17.63 20.55 -37.12
C PHE A 480 -17.33 19.64 -38.32
N TYR A 481 -16.04 19.40 -38.59
CA TYR A 481 -15.61 18.49 -39.66
C TYR A 481 -16.13 17.06 -39.43
N SER A 482 -16.05 16.57 -38.19
CA SER A 482 -16.50 15.23 -37.82
C SER A 482 -18.02 15.06 -37.98
N LEU A 483 -18.82 16.10 -37.72
CA LEU A 483 -20.27 16.09 -37.99
C LEU A 483 -20.57 15.96 -39.49
N ILE A 484 -19.75 16.56 -40.37
CA ILE A 484 -19.92 16.45 -41.82
C ILE A 484 -19.63 15.02 -42.29
N VAL A 485 -18.44 14.51 -41.96
CA VAL A 485 -17.94 13.20 -42.40
C VAL A 485 -18.70 12.03 -41.76
N GLY A 486 -19.22 12.23 -40.55
CA GLY A 486 -19.84 11.19 -39.74
C GLY A 486 -19.01 10.94 -38.49
N ILE A 487 -19.64 11.10 -37.32
CA ILE A 487 -19.06 10.84 -35.99
C ILE A 487 -19.89 9.73 -35.33
N GLY A 488 -19.44 9.15 -34.21
CA GLY A 488 -20.32 8.25 -33.45
C GLY A 488 -20.54 6.86 -34.05
N GLY A 489 -19.67 6.43 -34.98
CA GLY A 489 -19.74 5.08 -35.54
C GLY A 489 -20.72 4.89 -36.69
N TRP A 490 -21.17 5.97 -37.35
CA TRP A 490 -22.13 5.91 -38.46
C TRP A 490 -21.46 5.70 -39.84
N ALA A 491 -20.56 4.72 -39.95
CA ALA A 491 -19.82 4.46 -41.19
C ALA A 491 -20.56 3.50 -42.15
N ASN A 492 -21.53 2.70 -41.67
CA ASN A 492 -22.18 1.63 -42.45
C ASN A 492 -23.67 1.39 -42.11
N GLY A 493 -24.41 2.40 -41.61
CA GLY A 493 -25.84 2.26 -41.28
C GLY A 493 -26.15 1.50 -39.98
N ARG A 494 -25.14 1.22 -39.13
CA ARG A 494 -25.28 0.70 -37.77
C ARG A 494 -24.49 1.60 -36.82
N GLY A 495 -25.02 1.91 -35.65
CA GLY A 495 -24.27 2.67 -34.63
C GLY A 495 -23.18 1.82 -34.00
N GLU A 496 -21.91 2.01 -34.40
CA GLU A 496 -20.79 1.28 -33.81
C GLU A 496 -20.56 1.70 -32.36
N ILE A 497 -20.61 0.73 -31.46
CA ILE A 497 -20.35 0.90 -30.04
C ILE A 497 -18.85 0.88 -29.75
N ILE A 498 -18.42 1.61 -28.71
CA ILE A 498 -17.05 1.56 -28.22
C ILE A 498 -17.01 0.68 -26.97
N LEU A 499 -16.24 -0.41 -27.06
CA LEU A 499 -15.94 -1.27 -25.92
C LEU A 499 -14.75 -0.70 -25.14
N PHE A 500 -14.99 0.39 -24.40
CA PHE A 500 -13.95 1.18 -23.72
C PHE A 500 -12.96 0.33 -22.92
N ILE A 501 -13.44 -0.64 -22.13
CA ILE A 501 -12.60 -1.49 -21.26
C ILE A 501 -12.03 -2.74 -21.96
N GLN A 502 -12.41 -3.02 -23.21
CA GLN A 502 -11.95 -4.21 -23.95
C GLN A 502 -10.97 -3.86 -25.07
N ASN A 503 -11.09 -2.66 -25.65
CA ASN A 503 -10.26 -2.23 -26.77
C ASN A 503 -8.86 -1.79 -26.29
N SER A 504 -7.89 -2.70 -26.41
CA SER A 504 -6.47 -2.41 -26.18
C SER A 504 -5.91 -1.43 -27.23
N PRO A 505 -5.02 -0.50 -26.87
CA PRO A 505 -4.41 -0.29 -25.55
C PRO A 505 -5.17 0.69 -24.64
N PHE A 506 -6.22 1.36 -25.16
CA PHE A 506 -6.88 2.46 -24.44
C PHE A 506 -7.68 2.01 -23.22
N ASN A 507 -8.08 0.75 -23.17
CA ASN A 507 -8.76 0.17 -22.02
C ASN A 507 -8.06 0.44 -20.69
N ASN A 508 -6.75 0.26 -20.61
CA ASN A 508 -6.02 0.50 -19.37
C ASN A 508 -6.10 1.97 -18.92
N LEU A 509 -6.11 2.92 -19.86
CA LEU A 509 -6.29 4.34 -19.57
C LEU A 509 -7.68 4.65 -19.00
N TRP A 510 -8.74 3.97 -19.48
CA TRP A 510 -10.09 4.13 -18.93
C TRP A 510 -10.19 3.64 -17.48
N LEU A 511 -9.41 2.63 -17.10
CA LEU A 511 -9.31 2.20 -15.71
C LEU A 511 -8.50 3.20 -14.87
N MET A 512 -7.38 3.71 -15.39
CA MET A 512 -6.56 4.74 -14.73
C MET A 512 -7.36 6.04 -14.49
N LEU A 513 -8.25 6.40 -15.41
CA LEU A 513 -9.12 7.57 -15.28
C LEU A 513 -9.93 7.55 -13.99
N VAL A 514 -10.41 6.37 -13.57
CA VAL A 514 -11.14 6.19 -12.32
C VAL A 514 -10.26 6.55 -11.12
N LEU A 515 -9.01 6.10 -11.13
CA LEU A 515 -8.07 6.40 -10.04
C LEU A 515 -7.64 7.87 -10.06
N ILE A 516 -7.38 8.45 -11.23
CA ILE A 516 -7.09 9.88 -11.37
C ILE A 516 -8.25 10.69 -10.79
N TRP A 517 -9.49 10.39 -11.20
CA TRP A 517 -10.68 11.09 -10.72
C TRP A 517 -10.84 11.03 -9.19
N THR A 518 -10.57 9.88 -8.56
CA THR A 518 -10.64 9.76 -7.09
C THR A 518 -9.47 10.45 -6.37
N GLN A 519 -8.29 10.57 -7.00
CA GLN A 519 -7.09 11.13 -6.37
C GLN A 519 -6.86 12.62 -6.65
N VAL A 520 -7.51 13.20 -7.66
CA VAL A 520 -7.38 14.63 -7.97
C VAL A 520 -7.83 15.52 -6.81
N GLY A 521 -8.88 15.14 -6.08
CA GLY A 521 -9.32 15.86 -4.88
C GLY A 521 -8.27 15.87 -3.76
N PHE A 522 -7.55 14.77 -3.58
CA PHE A 522 -6.50 14.63 -2.56
C PHE A 522 -5.33 15.54 -2.84
N THR A 523 -4.80 15.42 -4.06
CA THR A 523 -3.67 16.22 -4.54
C THR A 523 -4.00 17.71 -4.48
N MET A 524 -5.19 18.12 -4.93
CA MET A 524 -5.65 19.50 -4.90
C MET A 524 -5.67 20.09 -3.49
N ILE A 525 -6.20 19.38 -2.49
CA ILE A 525 -6.26 19.90 -1.12
C ILE A 525 -4.87 20.12 -0.55
N ILE A 526 -3.97 19.14 -0.72
CA ILE A 526 -2.61 19.23 -0.22
C ILE A 526 -1.84 20.37 -0.90
N PHE A 527 -2.00 20.53 -2.22
CA PHE A 527 -1.35 21.63 -2.94
C PHE A 527 -1.96 22.99 -2.62
N SER A 528 -3.27 23.10 -2.42
CA SER A 528 -3.91 24.35 -1.99
C SER A 528 -3.36 24.81 -0.64
N ALA A 529 -3.21 23.88 0.31
CA ALA A 529 -2.63 24.21 1.63
C ALA A 529 -1.16 24.64 1.52
N ALA A 530 -0.37 23.97 0.68
CA ALA A 530 1.05 24.28 0.51
C ALA A 530 1.27 25.61 -0.24
N ILE A 531 0.47 25.92 -1.27
CA ILE A 531 0.56 27.20 -1.99
C ILE A 531 0.22 28.36 -1.05
N LYS A 532 -0.81 28.22 -0.22
CA LYS A 532 -1.19 29.23 0.78
C LYS A 532 -0.17 29.41 1.90
N ALA A 533 0.72 28.44 2.12
CA ALA A 533 1.79 28.53 3.10
C ALA A 533 3.03 29.29 2.57
N VAL A 534 3.07 29.64 1.28
CA VAL A 534 4.17 30.43 0.71
C VAL A 534 4.08 31.86 1.28
N PRO A 535 5.18 32.40 1.87
CA PRO A 535 5.18 33.75 2.45
C PRO A 535 4.80 34.81 1.41
N ALA A 536 3.86 35.70 1.77
CA ALA A 536 3.36 36.75 0.88
C ALA A 536 4.45 37.75 0.52
N GLU A 537 5.41 37.99 1.42
CA GLU A 537 6.52 38.93 1.25
C GLU A 537 7.41 38.53 0.06
N LEU A 538 7.57 37.23 -0.22
CA LEU A 538 8.30 36.76 -1.39
C LEU A 538 7.56 37.05 -2.70
N LEU A 539 6.23 37.00 -2.66
CA LEU A 539 5.40 37.27 -3.83
C LEU A 539 5.30 38.78 -4.09
N GLU A 540 5.14 39.58 -3.04
CA GLU A 540 5.14 41.05 -3.10
C GLU A 540 6.50 41.60 -3.56
N ALA A 541 7.61 41.07 -3.03
CA ALA A 541 8.96 41.44 -3.49
C ALA A 541 9.16 41.15 -4.99
N ALA A 542 8.68 40.00 -5.46
CA ALA A 542 8.75 39.66 -6.87
C ALA A 542 7.88 40.59 -7.75
N GLU A 543 6.72 41.02 -7.25
CA GLU A 543 5.87 41.99 -7.93
C GLU A 543 6.54 43.36 -8.01
N VAL A 544 7.22 43.80 -6.94
CA VAL A 544 8.05 45.03 -6.93
C VAL A 544 9.21 44.93 -7.94
N ASP A 545 9.81 43.74 -8.09
CA ASP A 545 10.84 43.46 -9.10
C ASP A 545 10.29 43.31 -10.53
N GLY A 546 8.97 43.49 -10.73
CA GLY A 546 8.31 43.43 -12.04
C GLY A 546 8.09 42.00 -12.58
N ALA A 547 8.15 40.98 -11.72
CA ALA A 547 7.87 39.61 -12.12
C ALA A 547 6.37 39.42 -12.41
N THR A 548 6.07 38.75 -13.52
CA THR A 548 4.69 38.37 -13.87
C THR A 548 4.19 37.26 -12.93
N GLU A 549 2.87 37.15 -12.72
CA GLU A 549 2.28 36.09 -11.87
C GLU A 549 2.75 34.68 -12.24
N SER A 550 2.96 34.41 -13.53
CA SER A 550 3.47 33.12 -14.00
C SER A 550 4.94 32.91 -13.63
N GLN A 551 5.78 33.96 -13.72
CA GLN A 551 7.16 33.89 -13.25
C GLN A 551 7.21 33.66 -11.73
N SER A 552 6.44 34.41 -10.95
CA SER A 552 6.35 34.22 -9.49
C SER A 552 5.88 32.81 -9.15
N PHE A 553 4.88 32.27 -9.86
CA PHE A 553 4.42 30.90 -9.65
C PHE A 553 5.51 29.85 -9.93
N TRP A 554 6.15 29.89 -11.11
CA TRP A 554 7.11 28.85 -11.50
C TRP A 554 8.49 28.99 -10.85
N GLN A 555 8.90 30.21 -10.47
CA GLN A 555 10.23 30.49 -9.92
C GLN A 555 10.24 30.64 -8.40
N ILE A 556 9.09 30.91 -7.77
CA ILE A 556 8.99 31.09 -6.31
C ILE A 556 8.04 30.04 -5.74
N THR A 557 6.76 30.07 -6.11
CA THR A 557 5.74 29.19 -5.51
C THR A 557 6.08 27.71 -5.69
N ILE A 558 6.34 27.25 -6.92
CA ILE A 558 6.62 25.84 -7.21
C ILE A 558 7.86 25.34 -6.46
N PRO A 559 9.04 26.00 -6.55
CA PRO A 559 10.23 25.61 -5.80
C PRO A 559 10.00 25.49 -4.29
N GLN A 560 9.21 26.39 -3.70
CA GLN A 560 8.86 26.36 -2.27
C GLN A 560 8.01 25.14 -1.90
N ILE A 561 7.07 24.73 -2.78
CA ILE A 561 6.19 23.58 -2.52
C ILE A 561 6.75 22.24 -3.05
N VAL A 562 7.95 22.20 -3.65
CA VAL A 562 8.60 20.95 -4.13
C VAL A 562 8.64 19.85 -3.05
N PRO A 563 8.95 20.13 -1.76
CA PRO A 563 8.89 19.11 -0.72
C PRO A 563 7.49 18.46 -0.61
N THR A 564 6.43 19.27 -0.67
CA THR A 564 5.04 18.82 -0.67
C THR A 564 4.70 18.01 -1.92
N ILE A 565 5.08 18.50 -3.11
CA ILE A 565 4.94 17.75 -4.38
C ILE A 565 5.63 16.39 -4.26
N GLY A 566 6.84 16.37 -3.70
CA GLY A 566 7.60 15.16 -3.46
C GLY A 566 6.85 14.16 -2.59
N VAL A 567 6.23 14.61 -1.50
CA VAL A 567 5.43 13.75 -0.60
C VAL A 567 4.19 13.21 -1.33
N VAL A 568 3.42 14.08 -1.99
CA VAL A 568 2.21 13.69 -2.74
C VAL A 568 2.54 12.67 -3.84
N VAL A 569 3.58 12.92 -4.63
CA VAL A 569 4.06 12.02 -5.68
C VAL A 569 4.45 10.66 -5.08
N THR A 570 5.23 10.63 -4.00
CA THR A 570 5.60 9.35 -3.36
C THR A 570 4.39 8.59 -2.81
N THR A 571 3.42 9.30 -2.24
CA THR A 571 2.17 8.71 -1.73
C THR A 571 1.35 8.12 -2.87
N LEU A 572 1.20 8.84 -3.99
CA LEU A 572 0.52 8.34 -5.18
C LEU A 572 1.22 7.13 -5.79
N ILE A 573 2.56 7.13 -5.87
CA ILE A 573 3.29 5.96 -6.37
C ILE A 573 3.00 4.73 -5.49
N VAL A 574 3.07 4.86 -4.17
CA VAL A 574 2.77 3.75 -3.24
C VAL A 574 1.32 3.27 -3.41
N LEU A 575 0.39 4.20 -3.58
CA LEU A 575 -1.03 3.91 -3.77
C LEU A 575 -1.29 3.17 -5.09
N VAL A 576 -0.68 3.64 -6.19
CA VAL A 576 -0.85 3.08 -7.52
C VAL A 576 -0.16 1.72 -7.68
N MET A 577 1.01 1.54 -7.07
CA MET A 577 1.70 0.25 -7.07
C MET A 577 0.86 -0.88 -6.47
N LYS A 578 -0.04 -0.55 -5.54
CA LYS A 578 -0.93 -1.52 -4.87
C LYS A 578 -2.31 -1.56 -5.50
N VAL A 579 -2.49 -1.02 -6.71
CA VAL A 579 -3.80 -1.01 -7.36
C VAL A 579 -4.29 -2.44 -7.60
N PHE A 580 -5.47 -2.71 -7.07
CA PHE A 580 -6.11 -4.03 -7.14
C PHE A 580 -7.60 -3.87 -7.40
N ASP A 581 -8.28 -3.08 -6.56
CA ASP A 581 -9.74 -2.97 -6.52
C ASP A 581 -10.36 -2.62 -7.87
N ILE A 582 -9.85 -1.56 -8.52
CA ILE A 582 -10.39 -1.06 -9.80
C ILE A 582 -10.23 -2.13 -10.88
N VAL A 583 -9.03 -2.71 -11.00
CA VAL A 583 -8.74 -3.74 -12.01
C VAL A 583 -9.58 -4.99 -11.77
N LYS A 584 -9.66 -5.45 -10.51
CA LYS A 584 -10.42 -6.65 -10.13
C LYS A 584 -11.89 -6.55 -10.51
N VAL A 585 -12.51 -5.41 -10.22
CA VAL A 585 -13.97 -5.20 -10.35
C VAL A 585 -14.40 -4.90 -11.78
N MET A 586 -13.55 -4.20 -12.54
CA MET A 586 -13.89 -3.75 -13.89
C MET A 586 -13.57 -4.79 -14.96
N THR A 587 -12.39 -5.39 -14.91
CA THR A 587 -11.89 -6.31 -15.95
C THR A 587 -11.40 -7.65 -15.42
N ASN A 588 -11.10 -7.74 -14.11
CA ASN A 588 -10.42 -8.88 -13.49
C ASN A 588 -9.10 -9.23 -14.19
N GLY A 589 -8.40 -8.24 -14.74
CA GLY A 589 -7.14 -8.41 -15.46
C GLY A 589 -7.27 -8.88 -16.92
N ASN A 590 -8.49 -9.07 -17.43
CA ASN A 590 -8.72 -9.40 -18.84
C ASN A 590 -8.34 -8.23 -19.77
N PHE A 591 -8.23 -8.52 -21.06
CA PHE A 591 -7.94 -7.52 -22.11
C PHE A 591 -6.60 -6.81 -21.89
N ASP A 592 -5.56 -7.51 -21.45
CA ASP A 592 -4.23 -6.92 -21.17
C ASP A 592 -4.24 -5.82 -20.08
N THR A 593 -5.21 -5.83 -19.15
CA THR A 593 -5.27 -4.86 -18.03
C THR A 593 -4.72 -5.40 -16.71
N GLN A 594 -4.07 -6.56 -16.74
CA GLN A 594 -3.57 -7.26 -15.56
C GLN A 594 -2.54 -6.43 -14.77
N VAL A 595 -2.63 -6.48 -13.44
CA VAL A 595 -1.70 -5.82 -12.50
C VAL A 595 -1.18 -6.81 -11.44
N ILE A 596 0.02 -6.59 -10.90
CA ILE A 596 0.73 -7.54 -10.04
C ILE A 596 -0.12 -7.96 -8.84
N ALA A 597 -0.79 -7.01 -8.19
CA ALA A 597 -1.65 -7.29 -7.04
C ALA A 597 -2.86 -8.17 -7.42
N ASN A 598 -3.45 -7.97 -8.59
CA ASN A 598 -4.55 -8.81 -9.08
C ASN A 598 -4.07 -10.20 -9.51
N GLU A 599 -2.91 -10.29 -10.17
CA GLU A 599 -2.31 -11.57 -10.53
C GLU A 599 -1.94 -12.37 -9.27
N MET A 600 -1.27 -11.74 -8.29
CA MET A 600 -0.99 -12.32 -6.97
C MET A 600 -2.25 -12.91 -6.33
N TRP A 601 -3.35 -12.15 -6.31
CA TRP A 601 -4.63 -12.60 -5.77
C TRP A 601 -5.17 -13.82 -6.52
N GLN A 602 -5.18 -13.78 -7.85
CA GLN A 602 -5.66 -14.89 -8.68
C GLN A 602 -4.83 -16.16 -8.47
N ARG A 603 -3.49 -16.05 -8.49
CA ARG A 603 -2.59 -17.19 -8.26
C ARG A 603 -2.79 -17.79 -6.87
N ALA A 604 -2.81 -16.96 -5.83
CA ALA A 604 -2.87 -17.44 -4.45
C ALA A 604 -4.27 -17.97 -4.07
N PHE A 605 -5.33 -17.24 -4.40
CA PHE A 605 -6.67 -17.49 -3.84
C PHE A 605 -7.67 -18.06 -4.83
N THR A 606 -7.42 -17.98 -6.14
CA THR A 606 -8.29 -18.61 -7.16
C THR A 606 -7.66 -19.91 -7.68
N GLU A 607 -6.37 -19.90 -7.98
CA GLU A 607 -5.65 -21.08 -8.46
C GLU A 607 -5.10 -21.95 -7.32
N LEU A 608 -5.09 -21.46 -6.07
CA LEU A 608 -4.47 -22.16 -4.92
C LEU A 608 -2.98 -22.45 -5.17
N ASN A 609 -2.28 -21.55 -5.87
CA ASN A 609 -0.84 -21.56 -6.07
C ASN A 609 -0.18 -20.55 -5.13
N PHE A 610 0.04 -20.98 -3.88
CA PHE A 610 0.58 -20.13 -2.83
C PHE A 610 2.05 -19.76 -3.07
N GLY A 611 2.83 -20.66 -3.69
CA GLY A 611 4.23 -20.39 -4.04
C GLY A 611 4.37 -19.25 -5.04
N LEU A 612 3.72 -19.38 -6.20
CA LEU A 612 3.76 -18.36 -7.25
C LEU A 612 3.09 -17.05 -6.82
N GLY A 613 1.95 -17.13 -6.11
CA GLY A 613 1.27 -15.96 -5.56
C GLY A 613 2.16 -15.21 -4.56
N SER A 614 2.84 -15.92 -3.67
CA SER A 614 3.78 -15.30 -2.72
C SER A 614 5.00 -14.71 -3.43
N ALA A 615 5.51 -15.35 -4.50
CA ALA A 615 6.60 -14.79 -5.30
C ALA A 615 6.22 -13.46 -5.96
N LEU A 616 5.01 -13.36 -6.53
CA LEU A 616 4.48 -12.08 -7.06
C LEU A 616 4.34 -11.02 -5.96
N ALA A 617 3.90 -11.40 -4.76
CA ALA A 617 3.83 -10.48 -3.60
C ALA A 617 5.21 -9.92 -3.23
N VAL A 618 6.25 -10.77 -3.26
CA VAL A 618 7.64 -10.36 -2.99
C VAL A 618 8.17 -9.45 -4.09
N VAL A 619 7.89 -9.74 -5.37
CA VAL A 619 8.24 -8.85 -6.49
C VAL A 619 7.61 -7.47 -6.31
N LEU A 620 6.32 -7.42 -5.94
CA LEU A 620 5.64 -6.16 -5.66
C LEU A 620 6.27 -5.42 -4.47
N PHE A 621 6.56 -6.13 -3.37
CA PHE A 621 7.20 -5.55 -2.20
C PHE A 621 8.56 -4.92 -2.53
N ILE A 622 9.41 -5.63 -3.27
CA ILE A 622 10.71 -5.14 -3.73
C ILE A 622 10.55 -3.90 -4.61
N ALA A 623 9.56 -3.89 -5.51
CA ALA A 623 9.31 -2.75 -6.38
C ALA A 623 8.84 -1.49 -5.61
N VAL A 624 8.11 -1.67 -4.51
CA VAL A 624 7.63 -0.55 -3.65
C VAL A 624 8.71 -0.06 -2.67
N LEU A 625 9.65 -0.92 -2.28
CA LEU A 625 10.64 -0.65 -1.23
C LEU A 625 11.46 0.64 -1.45
N PRO A 626 11.99 0.95 -2.66
CA PRO A 626 12.72 2.19 -2.90
C PRO A 626 11.90 3.44 -2.56
N VAL A 627 10.60 3.42 -2.90
CA VAL A 627 9.69 4.55 -2.66
C VAL A 627 9.44 4.74 -1.17
N ILE A 628 9.25 3.63 -0.43
CA ILE A 628 9.11 3.66 1.04
C ILE A 628 10.38 4.19 1.70
N VAL A 629 11.55 3.70 1.30
CA VAL A 629 12.84 4.14 1.86
C VAL A 629 13.06 5.63 1.62
N LEU A 630 12.76 6.12 0.41
CA LEU A 630 12.83 7.54 0.09
C LEU A 630 11.85 8.38 0.93
N ASN A 631 10.63 7.89 1.15
CA ASN A 631 9.63 8.57 1.97
C ASN A 631 10.08 8.65 3.44
N VAL A 632 10.51 7.53 4.04
CA VAL A 632 11.01 7.48 5.42
C VAL A 632 12.20 8.42 5.62
N ARG A 633 13.17 8.41 4.70
CA ARG A 633 14.33 9.32 4.76
C ARG A 633 13.95 10.79 4.69
N ARG A 634 12.88 11.13 3.98
CA ARG A 634 12.37 12.52 3.93
C ARG A 634 11.73 12.92 5.26
N MET A 635 10.92 12.04 5.86
CA MET A 635 10.31 12.30 7.17
C MET A 635 11.37 12.50 8.26
N GLN A 636 12.43 11.69 8.26
CA GLN A 636 13.54 11.79 9.22
C GLN A 636 14.36 13.08 9.10
N LYS A 637 14.31 13.79 7.96
CA LYS A 637 14.99 15.08 7.76
C LYS A 637 14.12 16.28 8.13
N ALA A 638 12.80 16.06 8.27
CA ALA A 638 11.84 17.10 8.59
C ALA A 638 11.60 17.25 10.11
N VAL A 639 12.03 16.26 10.90
CA VAL A 639 12.16 16.30 12.37
C VAL A 639 13.59 16.64 12.70
#